data_AF-A0A537J7B7-F1
#
_entry.id   AF-A0A537J7B7-F1
#
_cell.length_a   1.000
_cell.length_b   1.000
_cell.length_c   1.000
_cell.angle_alpha   90.00
_cell.angle_beta   90.00
_cell.angle_gamma   90.00
#
_symmetry.space_group_name_H-M   'P 1'
#
loop_
_entity.id
_entity.type
_entity.pdbx_description
1 polymer ?
#
loop_
_entity_poly.entity_id
_entity_poly.type
_entity_poly.pdbx_seq_one_letter_code
_entity_poly.pdbx_strand_id
1 'polypeptide(L)'
;GLDPVAIRLRNATEPFTRTVNHLRITSNGLRECIEQVAEASGFREKHRRLPPGRGVGLAVSAYLSGAGLPIYWNDMPHSEVQIRVDRGGGVIVSCGAIDIGQGSDSVLAGVVAEVLGLDPHEISLVTADTDLTPIDLGSYSSRVTFMAGNAAVQAAQKMRDLLVAAASEHLEVEPDDLRVGDHRIHAASDPSRGVPFPEAAALAEGMFGTLTTVGSYRPPKLSGAYKGSGVGPSPAYSFSAAVVEVRVDQGTGDVTAERVWIAHDIGRAINETLVIGQIEGSVYMALGEALMEEQTFRKGLHKIPSMLEYKSPTFLEMPPVETLLVNTDDPEGPFGAKEAGQGPLLPVIPALAAAVYDAVGIRIDEIPVSPDKVLAALEQKRKGGEGRVGPRAVPPFRFRDPIKVRRAPDPPAHRDRSHGCAAADGARAGAGGSLMLRLPAFTYRAPETVDEAVRQIADAGAEGLLVAGGTDLYPNMKRRQFEPKVLVGLRAIRDLGRIAGDRRRGVGVGAGVTLAELAAHPEIREGYRALALAAGAVSTPPLRNMGTVGGNLCLDTRCNYYNQTYHWRKSIGFCMKKDGDICLVAPGSSRCWAISSSDTAPAAIALDARLRLVGPSGERLIPVAALYRDDGMEFLAKAPEEILTDIALPPADGWRTTYWKLRRRGSFDFPVLGVAAALRQAPDGTVEDARIVLGAVASRPVVAAEAAGLLRGQRPTADLIARVAQAAFQPAKPLDNADLTIGYRKRMARVYVERALRELAGLPFDGAPGGGAH
;
A
#
# COMPACT_ATOMS: atom_id res chain seq x y z
N GLY A 1 -8.69 -7.08 33.35
CA GLY A 1 -8.02 -6.60 34.57
C GLY A 1 -6.51 -6.85 34.58
N LEU A 2 -5.95 -7.68 33.69
CA LEU A 2 -4.49 -7.82 33.55
C LEU A 2 -3.97 -6.86 32.47
N ASP A 3 -2.79 -6.31 32.72
CA ASP A 3 -2.03 -5.50 31.77
C ASP A 3 -1.66 -6.31 30.49
N PRO A 4 -1.79 -5.73 29.28
CA PRO A 4 -1.50 -6.44 28.03
C PRO A 4 -0.07 -6.97 27.88
N VAL A 5 0.92 -6.32 28.50
CA VAL A 5 2.32 -6.81 28.50
C VAL A 5 2.44 -7.97 29.47
N ALA A 6 1.98 -7.79 30.72
CA ALA A 6 2.08 -8.79 31.77
C ALA A 6 1.39 -10.12 31.41
N ILE A 7 0.20 -10.08 30.79
CA ILE A 7 -0.49 -11.30 30.36
C ILE A 7 0.30 -12.07 29.30
N ARG A 8 0.99 -11.38 28.39
CA ARG A 8 1.80 -12.03 27.34
C ARG A 8 3.09 -12.60 27.92
N LEU A 9 3.80 -11.83 28.76
CA LEU A 9 4.99 -12.33 29.45
C LEU A 9 4.67 -13.55 30.32
N ARG A 10 3.54 -13.56 31.02
CA ARG A 10 3.14 -14.73 31.84
C ARG A 10 2.88 -15.99 31.00
N ASN A 11 2.50 -15.84 29.74
CA ASN A 11 2.16 -16.96 28.84
C ASN A 11 3.23 -17.23 27.77
N ALA A 12 4.34 -16.50 27.76
CA ALA A 12 5.44 -16.74 26.85
C ALA A 12 6.07 -18.11 27.14
N THR A 13 6.34 -18.88 26.09
CA THR A 13 6.99 -20.20 26.17
C THR A 13 8.49 -20.05 26.39
N GLU A 14 9.13 -21.02 27.04
CA GLU A 14 10.60 -21.05 27.17
C GLU A 14 11.24 -21.70 25.93
N PRO A 15 12.53 -21.45 25.66
CA PRO A 15 13.32 -22.23 24.71
C PRO A 15 13.28 -23.74 25.02
N PHE A 16 13.61 -24.57 24.03
CA PHE A 16 13.56 -26.04 24.12
C PHE A 16 12.20 -26.62 24.54
N THR A 17 11.11 -25.90 24.23
CA THR A 17 9.74 -26.35 24.54
C THR A 17 9.16 -27.19 23.41
N ARG A 18 8.55 -28.32 23.78
CA ARG A 18 7.66 -29.08 22.89
C ARG A 18 6.20 -28.72 23.15
N THR A 19 5.53 -28.18 22.14
CA THR A 19 4.11 -27.78 22.24
C THR A 19 3.18 -29.00 22.20
N VAL A 20 1.90 -28.79 22.56
CA VAL A 20 0.85 -29.83 22.47
C VAL A 20 0.61 -30.32 21.03
N ASN A 21 0.96 -29.49 20.03
CA ASN A 21 0.90 -29.84 18.60
C ASN A 21 2.23 -30.41 18.10
N HIS A 22 3.10 -30.88 18.99
CA HIS A 22 4.41 -31.46 18.69
C HIS A 22 5.45 -30.52 18.05
N LEU A 23 5.17 -29.22 17.96
CA LEU A 23 6.16 -28.23 17.51
C LEU A 23 7.33 -28.18 18.51
N ARG A 24 8.57 -28.21 18.01
CA ARG A 24 9.79 -28.11 18.81
C ARG A 24 10.35 -26.70 18.67
N ILE A 25 10.28 -25.94 19.75
CA ILE A 25 10.84 -24.59 19.83
C ILE A 25 12.25 -24.73 20.39
N THR A 26 13.27 -24.46 19.58
CA THR A 26 14.71 -24.57 19.93
C THR A 26 15.23 -23.30 20.59
N SER A 27 14.94 -22.14 20.01
CA SER A 27 15.19 -20.81 20.57
C SER A 27 13.88 -20.01 20.71
N ASN A 28 13.82 -19.02 21.60
CA ASN A 28 12.65 -18.15 21.75
C ASN A 28 12.98 -16.80 22.39
N GLY A 29 12.96 -15.73 21.60
CA GLY A 29 13.21 -14.35 22.01
C GLY A 29 11.94 -13.57 22.34
N LEU A 30 10.76 -14.20 22.41
CA LEU A 30 9.48 -13.49 22.56
C LEU A 30 9.42 -12.57 23.78
N ARG A 31 9.99 -12.99 24.93
CA ARG A 31 10.00 -12.16 26.15
C ARG A 31 10.77 -10.85 25.90
N GLU A 32 11.97 -10.98 25.34
CA GLU A 32 12.81 -9.85 24.98
C GLU A 32 12.13 -8.96 23.94
N CYS A 33 11.52 -9.54 22.90
CA CYS A 33 10.74 -8.76 21.93
C CYS A 33 9.65 -7.92 22.61
N ILE A 34 8.87 -8.52 23.53
CA ILE A 34 7.80 -7.82 24.25
C ILE A 34 8.37 -6.67 25.10
N GLU A 35 9.46 -6.93 25.82
CA GLU A 35 10.08 -5.94 26.70
C GLU A 35 10.66 -4.77 25.90
N GLN A 36 11.43 -5.05 24.85
CA GLN A 36 12.03 -4.04 23.99
C GLN A 36 10.97 -3.14 23.32
N VAL A 37 9.90 -3.70 22.72
CA VAL A 37 8.85 -2.83 22.15
C VAL A 37 8.05 -2.07 23.20
N ALA A 38 7.83 -2.65 24.38
CA ALA A 38 7.10 -1.97 25.44
C ALA A 38 7.89 -0.78 26.00
N GLU A 39 9.21 -0.92 26.11
CA GLU A 39 10.13 0.15 26.51
C GLU A 39 10.27 1.22 25.43
N ALA A 40 10.68 0.83 24.21
CA ALA A 40 10.95 1.75 23.11
C ALA A 40 9.71 2.61 22.74
N SER A 41 8.52 2.03 22.83
CA SER A 41 7.27 2.75 22.55
C SER A 41 6.73 3.58 23.72
N GLY A 42 7.24 3.38 24.95
CA GLY A 42 6.63 3.89 26.17
C GLY A 42 5.21 3.36 26.39
N PHE A 43 4.98 2.08 26.08
CA PHE A 43 3.62 1.49 26.03
C PHE A 43 2.90 1.61 27.38
N ARG A 44 3.60 1.38 28.50
CA ARG A 44 3.01 1.37 29.84
C ARG A 44 2.60 2.77 30.31
N GLU A 45 3.31 3.79 29.83
CA GLU A 45 3.03 5.19 30.09
C GLU A 45 1.86 5.71 29.25
N LYS A 46 1.66 5.15 28.05
CA LYS A 46 0.64 5.59 27.08
C LYS A 46 -0.69 4.84 27.15
N HIS A 47 -0.67 3.52 27.33
CA HIS A 47 -1.89 2.69 27.27
C HIS A 47 -2.94 3.17 28.26
N ARG A 48 -4.17 3.42 27.77
CA ARG A 48 -5.30 4.01 28.53
C ARG A 48 -5.10 5.43 29.07
N ARG A 49 -4.03 6.11 28.68
CA ARG A 49 -3.66 7.46 29.19
C ARG A 49 -3.53 8.51 28.10
N LEU A 50 -3.56 8.11 26.83
CA LEU A 50 -3.54 9.03 25.70
C LEU A 50 -4.83 9.86 25.60
N PRO A 51 -4.78 11.04 24.97
CA PRO A 51 -5.97 11.87 24.74
C PRO A 51 -7.06 11.13 23.96
N PRO A 52 -8.33 11.55 24.08
CA PRO A 52 -9.44 10.95 23.33
C PRO A 52 -9.15 10.84 21.83
N GLY A 53 -9.45 9.67 21.25
CA GLY A 53 -9.16 9.41 19.83
C GLY A 53 -7.72 9.01 19.54
N ARG A 54 -6.83 8.91 20.54
CA ARG A 54 -5.48 8.33 20.39
C ARG A 54 -5.35 7.08 21.25
N GLY A 55 -4.67 6.08 20.74
CA GLY A 55 -4.50 4.81 21.45
C GLY A 55 -3.25 4.06 21.04
N VAL A 56 -2.81 3.17 21.91
CA VAL A 56 -1.70 2.24 21.65
C VAL A 56 -2.16 0.80 21.83
N GLY A 57 -1.68 -0.08 20.97
CA GLY A 57 -2.01 -1.49 21.01
C GLY A 57 -0.77 -2.35 20.84
N LEU A 58 -0.71 -3.44 21.61
CA LEU A 58 0.38 -4.39 21.59
C LEU A 58 -0.13 -5.76 21.16
N ALA A 59 0.61 -6.43 20.29
CA ALA A 59 0.39 -7.83 19.96
C ALA A 59 1.71 -8.56 19.70
N VAL A 60 1.62 -9.89 19.66
CA VAL A 60 2.75 -10.78 19.48
C VAL A 60 2.40 -11.87 18.48
N SER A 61 3.40 -12.43 17.82
CA SER A 61 3.27 -13.52 16.86
C SER A 61 4.44 -14.49 16.97
N ALA A 62 4.27 -15.64 16.32
CA ALA A 62 5.35 -16.57 16.01
C ALA A 62 5.16 -17.05 14.57
N TYR A 63 6.25 -17.37 13.88
CA TYR A 63 6.20 -17.93 12.53
C TYR A 63 7.31 -18.96 12.32
N LEU A 64 7.14 -19.80 11.31
CA LEU A 64 8.04 -20.90 11.01
C LEU A 64 9.23 -20.44 10.15
N SER A 65 10.41 -21.00 10.41
CA SER A 65 11.61 -20.85 9.58
C SER A 65 11.74 -22.03 8.62
N GLY A 66 10.83 -22.10 7.64
CA GLY A 66 10.74 -23.19 6.68
C GLY A 66 9.87 -24.37 7.13
N ALA A 67 9.03 -24.87 6.22
CA ALA A 67 8.16 -26.00 6.50
C ALA A 67 8.95 -27.31 6.64
N GLY A 68 8.74 -28.04 7.74
CA GLY A 68 9.43 -29.31 8.02
C GLY A 68 9.01 -30.46 7.09
N LEU A 69 7.81 -30.40 6.52
CA LEU A 69 7.33 -31.37 5.53
C LEU A 69 7.57 -30.83 4.10
N PRO A 70 8.21 -31.59 3.19
CA PRO A 70 8.42 -31.14 1.83
C PRO A 70 7.12 -31.13 1.03
N ILE A 71 7.05 -30.25 0.02
CA ILE A 71 5.95 -30.22 -0.96
C ILE A 71 5.87 -31.55 -1.73
N TYR A 72 7.04 -32.08 -2.14
CA TYR A 72 7.14 -33.39 -2.79
C TYR A 72 7.55 -34.44 -1.75
N TRP A 73 6.67 -35.40 -1.49
CA TRP A 73 6.87 -36.40 -0.44
C TRP A 73 7.86 -37.47 -0.90
N ASN A 74 9.13 -37.20 -0.68
CA ASN A 74 10.24 -38.10 -0.96
C ASN A 74 11.34 -37.93 0.10
N ASP A 75 12.41 -38.71 -0.05
CA ASP A 75 13.55 -38.69 0.87
C ASP A 75 14.69 -37.75 0.46
N MET A 76 14.52 -37.01 -0.62
CA MET A 76 15.54 -36.10 -1.13
C MET A 76 15.71 -34.88 -0.20
N PRO A 77 16.89 -34.22 -0.23
CA PRO A 77 17.09 -32.95 0.44
C PRO A 77 16.09 -31.89 -0.01
N HIS A 78 15.80 -30.93 0.87
CA HIS A 78 14.88 -29.83 0.56
C HIS A 78 15.61 -28.67 -0.14
N SER A 79 16.90 -28.50 0.13
CA SER A 79 17.77 -27.54 -0.54
C SER A 79 19.13 -28.17 -0.74
N GLU A 80 19.73 -27.87 -1.88
CA GLU A 80 21.09 -28.26 -2.23
C GLU A 80 21.86 -27.04 -2.75
N VAL A 81 23.16 -27.03 -2.49
CA VAL A 81 24.10 -26.00 -2.93
C VAL A 81 25.34 -26.69 -3.46
N GLN A 82 25.83 -26.25 -4.60
CA GLN A 82 27.13 -26.65 -5.14
C GLN A 82 28.07 -25.45 -5.14
N ILE A 83 29.31 -25.64 -4.71
CA ILE A 83 30.36 -24.62 -4.75
C ILE A 83 31.50 -25.13 -5.61
N ARG A 84 31.98 -24.27 -6.53
CA ARG A 84 33.17 -24.49 -7.33
C ARG A 84 34.19 -23.39 -7.03
N VAL A 85 35.46 -23.78 -6.90
CA VAL A 85 36.58 -22.85 -6.80
C VAL A 85 37.54 -23.11 -7.97
N ASP A 86 37.92 -22.07 -8.69
CA ASP A 86 38.92 -22.18 -9.76
C ASP A 86 40.34 -21.83 -9.28
N ARG A 87 41.36 -22.20 -10.06
CA ARG A 87 42.79 -21.89 -9.79
C ARG A 87 43.12 -20.41 -9.60
N GLY A 88 42.28 -19.51 -10.10
CA GLY A 88 42.41 -18.06 -9.91
C GLY A 88 41.81 -17.59 -8.58
N GLY A 89 41.22 -18.49 -7.78
CA GLY A 89 40.50 -18.18 -6.55
C GLY A 89 39.05 -17.77 -6.76
N GLY A 90 38.52 -17.83 -7.98
CA GLY A 90 37.13 -17.50 -8.26
C GLY A 90 36.17 -18.51 -7.62
N VAL A 91 35.16 -18.02 -6.89
CA VAL A 91 34.17 -18.87 -6.20
C VAL A 91 32.81 -18.74 -6.88
N ILE A 92 32.27 -19.86 -7.34
CA ILE A 92 30.93 -19.95 -7.95
C ILE A 92 30.03 -20.80 -7.06
N VAL A 93 28.88 -20.26 -6.68
CA VAL A 93 27.82 -20.92 -5.91
C VAL A 93 26.62 -21.17 -6.81
N SER A 94 26.27 -22.43 -7.02
CA SER A 94 25.08 -22.85 -7.77
C SER A 94 23.99 -23.31 -6.79
N CYS A 95 22.80 -22.70 -6.85
CA CYS A 95 21.66 -23.05 -5.98
C CYS A 95 20.31 -22.84 -6.67
N GLY A 96 19.36 -23.76 -6.53
CA GLY A 96 18.02 -23.61 -7.09
C GLY A 96 17.12 -22.59 -6.39
N ALA A 97 17.57 -21.98 -5.27
CA ALA A 97 16.80 -20.98 -4.54
C ALA A 97 16.57 -19.73 -5.40
N ILE A 98 15.42 -19.06 -5.20
CA ILE A 98 14.99 -17.92 -6.04
C ILE A 98 14.96 -16.64 -5.21
N ASP A 99 15.74 -15.65 -5.61
CA ASP A 99 15.59 -14.29 -5.07
C ASP A 99 14.37 -13.60 -5.70
N ILE A 100 13.42 -13.19 -4.86
CA ILE A 100 12.22 -12.44 -5.23
C ILE A 100 12.26 -11.01 -4.68
N GLY A 101 13.44 -10.53 -4.29
CA GLY A 101 13.66 -9.21 -3.68
C GLY A 101 13.96 -9.27 -2.18
N GLN A 102 13.93 -10.46 -1.56
CA GLN A 102 14.30 -10.65 -0.15
C GLN A 102 15.81 -10.64 0.10
N GLY A 103 16.63 -10.79 -0.95
CA GLY A 103 18.09 -10.78 -0.83
C GLY A 103 18.70 -12.13 -0.45
N SER A 104 18.08 -13.25 -0.82
CA SER A 104 18.64 -14.59 -0.58
C SER A 104 19.97 -14.80 -1.28
N ASP A 105 20.20 -14.18 -2.44
CA ASP A 105 21.45 -14.30 -3.17
C ASP A 105 22.59 -13.66 -2.36
N SER A 106 22.35 -12.47 -1.80
CA SER A 106 23.29 -11.80 -0.90
C SER A 106 23.52 -12.56 0.41
N VAL A 107 22.49 -13.20 0.96
CA VAL A 107 22.62 -14.04 2.16
C VAL A 107 23.49 -15.26 1.88
N LEU A 108 23.28 -15.96 0.76
CA LEU A 108 24.08 -17.12 0.37
C LEU A 108 25.54 -16.72 0.08
N ALA A 109 25.75 -15.58 -0.60
CA ALA A 109 27.08 -15.00 -0.80
C ALA A 109 27.79 -14.77 0.53
N GLY A 110 27.13 -14.08 1.47
CA GLY A 110 27.69 -13.81 2.80
C GLY A 110 28.00 -15.07 3.60
N VAL A 111 27.11 -16.07 3.54
CA VAL A 111 27.33 -17.36 4.21
C VAL A 111 28.57 -18.08 3.68
N VAL A 112 28.75 -18.14 2.36
CA VAL A 112 29.90 -18.80 1.75
C VAL A 112 31.19 -18.01 1.98
N ALA A 113 31.12 -16.68 1.84
CA ALA A 113 32.25 -15.78 2.04
C ALA A 113 32.81 -15.88 3.46
N GLU A 114 31.94 -15.91 4.47
CA GLU A 114 32.33 -16.07 5.89
C GLU A 114 33.13 -17.36 6.12
N VAL A 115 32.69 -18.49 5.54
CA VAL A 115 33.38 -19.77 5.72
C VAL A 115 34.72 -19.82 4.97
N LEU A 116 34.80 -19.16 3.82
CA LEU A 116 35.99 -19.17 2.95
C LEU A 116 36.95 -18.00 3.21
N GLY A 117 36.62 -17.09 4.15
CA GLY A 117 37.47 -15.96 4.50
C GLY A 117 37.60 -14.91 3.40
N LEU A 118 36.53 -14.72 2.62
CA LEU A 118 36.42 -13.80 1.49
C LEU A 118 35.37 -12.72 1.76
N ASP A 119 35.28 -11.73 0.87
CA ASP A 119 34.19 -10.77 0.87
C ASP A 119 32.99 -11.26 0.03
N PRO A 120 31.73 -10.92 0.39
CA PRO A 120 30.54 -11.39 -0.33
C PRO A 120 30.51 -11.05 -1.83
N HIS A 121 31.12 -9.94 -2.24
CA HIS A 121 31.15 -9.50 -3.65
C HIS A 121 32.08 -10.32 -4.54
N GLU A 122 32.94 -11.16 -3.94
CA GLU A 122 33.83 -12.08 -4.64
C GLU A 122 33.14 -13.42 -4.95
N ILE A 123 31.95 -13.64 -4.38
CA ILE A 123 31.16 -14.85 -4.59
C ILE A 123 30.21 -14.64 -5.77
N SER A 124 30.40 -15.42 -6.83
CA SER A 124 29.50 -15.42 -7.98
C SER A 124 28.38 -16.43 -7.78
N LEU A 125 27.13 -16.03 -8.00
CA LEU A 125 25.98 -16.91 -7.88
C LEU A 125 25.39 -17.30 -9.25
N VAL A 126 25.05 -18.58 -9.39
CA VAL A 126 24.20 -19.10 -10.46
C VAL A 126 22.94 -19.63 -9.77
N THR A 127 21.82 -18.92 -9.90
CA THR A 127 20.58 -19.24 -9.19
C THR A 127 19.43 -19.54 -10.13
N ALA A 128 18.52 -20.40 -9.69
CA ALA A 128 17.22 -20.67 -10.32
C ALA A 128 17.24 -21.11 -11.80
N ASP A 129 18.33 -21.75 -12.25
CA ASP A 129 18.44 -22.35 -13.59
C ASP A 129 18.40 -23.88 -13.46
N THR A 130 17.33 -24.51 -13.93
CA THR A 130 17.11 -25.96 -13.78
C THR A 130 18.13 -26.82 -14.54
N ASP A 131 18.85 -26.26 -15.52
CA ASP A 131 19.90 -26.96 -16.25
C ASP A 131 21.26 -26.87 -15.54
N LEU A 132 21.46 -25.84 -14.69
CA LEU A 132 22.76 -25.51 -14.10
C LEU A 132 22.82 -25.63 -12.58
N THR A 133 21.68 -25.65 -11.89
CA THR A 133 21.61 -25.57 -10.43
C THR A 133 21.02 -26.83 -9.80
N PRO A 134 21.49 -27.22 -8.61
CA PRO A 134 20.91 -28.32 -7.87
C PRO A 134 19.52 -27.94 -7.34
N ILE A 135 18.73 -28.93 -6.92
CA ILE A 135 17.32 -28.72 -6.61
C ILE A 135 17.11 -27.84 -5.37
N ASP A 136 16.15 -26.93 -5.45
CA ASP A 136 15.54 -26.26 -4.30
C ASP A 136 14.02 -26.31 -4.46
N LEU A 137 13.29 -26.45 -3.36
CA LEU A 137 11.83 -26.54 -3.40
C LEU A 137 11.13 -25.19 -3.68
N GLY A 138 11.87 -24.08 -3.69
CA GLY A 138 11.40 -22.74 -3.99
C GLY A 138 11.39 -21.81 -2.78
N SER A 139 11.15 -20.53 -3.04
CA SER A 139 11.14 -19.46 -2.04
C SER A 139 9.74 -19.24 -1.46
N TYR A 140 9.39 -20.03 -0.45
CA TYR A 140 8.12 -19.96 0.29
C TYR A 140 8.33 -20.32 1.76
N SER A 141 7.35 -20.01 2.63
CA SER A 141 7.40 -20.40 4.06
C SER A 141 8.68 -19.94 4.78
N SER A 142 9.22 -18.79 4.36
CA SER A 142 10.48 -18.21 4.83
C SER A 142 11.65 -19.19 4.98
N ARG A 143 11.78 -20.16 4.07
CA ARG A 143 12.71 -21.29 4.22
C ARG A 143 14.15 -21.03 3.77
N VAL A 144 14.37 -20.06 2.88
CA VAL A 144 15.60 -19.98 2.07
C VAL A 144 16.84 -19.77 2.95
N THR A 145 16.86 -18.74 3.79
CA THR A 145 17.97 -18.50 4.73
C THR A 145 18.29 -19.74 5.55
N PHE A 146 17.27 -20.41 6.10
CA PHE A 146 17.50 -21.55 6.97
C PHE A 146 17.99 -22.79 6.23
N MET A 147 17.32 -23.18 5.13
CA MET A 147 17.58 -24.44 4.44
C MET A 147 18.74 -24.32 3.44
N ALA A 148 18.67 -23.34 2.53
CA ALA A 148 19.73 -23.11 1.56
C ALA A 148 20.99 -22.56 2.24
N GLY A 149 20.84 -21.75 3.29
CA GLY A 149 21.98 -21.29 4.10
C GLY A 149 22.72 -22.44 4.79
N ASN A 150 22.01 -23.37 5.45
CA ASN A 150 22.67 -24.55 6.04
C ASN A 150 23.32 -25.46 4.98
N ALA A 151 22.68 -25.63 3.82
CA ALA A 151 23.30 -26.34 2.70
C ALA A 151 24.57 -25.63 2.19
N ALA A 152 24.55 -24.29 2.12
CA ALA A 152 25.72 -23.49 1.75
C ALA A 152 26.84 -23.59 2.78
N VAL A 153 26.54 -23.51 4.07
CA VAL A 153 27.53 -23.75 5.16
C VAL A 153 28.18 -25.11 4.98
N GLN A 154 27.39 -26.17 4.75
CA GLN A 154 27.93 -27.52 4.57
C GLN A 154 28.83 -27.63 3.32
N ALA A 155 28.43 -27.04 2.20
CA ALA A 155 29.24 -27.04 0.98
C ALA A 155 30.55 -26.26 1.20
N ALA A 156 30.46 -25.07 1.78
CA ALA A 156 31.60 -24.20 2.01
C ALA A 156 32.59 -24.78 3.02
N GLN A 157 32.12 -25.46 4.07
CA GLN A 157 32.99 -26.14 5.03
C GLN A 157 33.81 -27.25 4.36
N LYS A 158 33.17 -28.07 3.49
CA LYS A 158 33.90 -29.08 2.72
C LYS A 158 34.95 -28.46 1.80
N MET A 159 34.64 -27.31 1.18
CA MET A 159 35.60 -26.61 0.33
C MET A 159 36.77 -26.05 1.16
N ARG A 160 36.45 -25.44 2.31
CA ARG A 160 37.44 -24.97 3.29
C ARG A 160 38.39 -26.10 3.68
N ASP A 161 37.88 -27.30 3.96
CA ASP A 161 38.70 -28.44 4.36
C ASP A 161 39.69 -28.86 3.27
N LEU A 162 39.29 -28.84 1.99
CA LEU A 162 40.20 -29.10 0.86
C LEU A 162 41.32 -28.04 0.77
N LEU A 163 40.96 -26.77 0.91
CA LEU A 163 41.91 -25.66 0.87
C LEU A 163 42.88 -25.69 2.06
N VAL A 164 42.37 -25.98 3.26
CA VAL A 164 43.16 -26.10 4.49
C VAL A 164 44.11 -27.29 4.42
N ALA A 165 43.66 -28.44 3.90
CA ALA A 165 44.52 -29.61 3.72
C ALA A 165 45.71 -29.29 2.80
N ALA A 166 45.45 -28.57 1.69
CA ALA A 166 46.51 -28.19 0.77
C ALA A 166 47.47 -27.14 1.34
N ALA A 167 46.95 -26.14 2.05
CA ALA A 167 47.78 -25.16 2.75
C ALA A 167 48.60 -25.78 3.89
N SER A 168 48.04 -26.78 4.59
CA SER A 168 48.71 -27.52 5.66
C SER A 168 49.95 -28.26 5.15
N GLU A 169 49.81 -29.00 4.04
CA GLU A 169 50.94 -29.70 3.42
C GLU A 169 52.00 -28.72 2.92
N HIS A 170 51.59 -27.60 2.31
CA HIS A 170 52.51 -26.61 1.77
C HIS A 170 53.27 -25.82 2.86
N LEU A 171 52.59 -25.45 3.94
CA LEU A 171 53.16 -24.64 5.02
C LEU A 171 53.86 -25.47 6.09
N GLU A 172 53.70 -26.80 6.07
CA GLU A 172 54.12 -27.72 7.14
C GLU A 172 53.53 -27.27 8.50
N VAL A 173 52.22 -27.05 8.53
CA VAL A 173 51.45 -26.63 9.71
C VAL A 173 50.26 -27.56 9.89
N GLU A 174 49.98 -27.98 11.12
CA GLU A 174 48.83 -28.82 11.42
C GLU A 174 47.50 -28.15 11.00
N PRO A 175 46.56 -28.87 10.36
CA PRO A 175 45.30 -28.29 9.89
C PRO A 175 44.51 -27.53 10.96
N ASP A 176 44.52 -28.01 12.21
CA ASP A 176 43.81 -27.39 13.34
C ASP A 176 44.40 -26.02 13.76
N ASP A 177 45.68 -25.79 13.47
CA ASP A 177 46.36 -24.50 13.69
C ASP A 177 46.13 -23.53 12.52
N LEU A 178 45.54 -23.96 11.40
CA LEU A 178 45.25 -23.05 10.29
C LEU A 178 43.93 -22.27 10.49
N ARG A 179 43.94 -21.03 10.01
CA ARG A 179 42.79 -20.11 9.97
C ARG A 179 42.58 -19.63 8.55
N VAL A 180 41.31 -19.49 8.20
CA VAL A 180 40.85 -19.03 6.89
C VAL A 180 40.17 -17.69 7.13
N GLY A 181 40.68 -16.64 6.50
CA GLY A 181 40.26 -15.26 6.77
C GLY A 181 41.19 -14.27 6.06
N ASP A 182 40.73 -13.04 5.87
CA ASP A 182 41.50 -11.96 5.23
C ASP A 182 42.09 -12.37 3.87
N HIS A 183 41.30 -13.08 3.05
CA HIS A 183 41.67 -13.54 1.71
C HIS A 183 42.87 -14.49 1.69
N ARG A 184 43.13 -15.23 2.78
CA ARG A 184 44.28 -16.13 2.92
C ARG A 184 44.02 -17.30 3.89
N ILE A 185 44.92 -18.28 3.87
CA ILE A 185 45.00 -19.37 4.84
C ILE A 185 46.34 -19.26 5.56
N HIS A 186 46.32 -19.09 6.88
CA HIS A 186 47.51 -18.79 7.68
C HIS A 186 47.53 -19.54 9.01
N ALA A 187 48.71 -19.75 9.58
CA ALA A 187 48.87 -20.35 10.91
C ALA A 187 48.37 -19.38 12.00
N ALA A 188 47.57 -19.88 12.95
CA ALA A 188 47.09 -19.10 14.08
C ALA A 188 48.24 -18.71 15.01
N SER A 189 49.23 -19.59 15.14
CA SER A 189 50.45 -19.38 15.93
C SER A 189 51.38 -18.32 15.33
N ASP A 190 51.39 -18.15 14.00
CA ASP A 190 52.17 -17.14 13.28
C ASP A 190 51.45 -16.70 12.00
N PRO A 191 50.64 -15.62 12.04
CA PRO A 191 49.88 -15.14 10.88
C PRO A 191 50.75 -14.69 9.69
N SER A 192 52.07 -14.53 9.86
CA SER A 192 52.97 -14.25 8.74
C SER A 192 53.21 -15.49 7.85
N ARG A 193 52.99 -16.69 8.38
CA ARG A 193 53.03 -17.96 7.66
C ARG A 193 51.65 -18.28 7.10
N GLY A 194 51.44 -17.93 5.84
CA GLY A 194 50.20 -18.21 5.14
C GLY A 194 50.33 -18.05 3.63
N VAL A 195 49.32 -18.56 2.92
CA VAL A 195 49.20 -18.43 1.46
C VAL A 195 47.93 -17.65 1.12
N PRO A 196 47.95 -16.75 0.12
CA PRO A 196 46.75 -16.11 -0.40
C PRO A 196 45.72 -17.14 -0.91
N PHE A 197 44.44 -16.78 -0.88
CA PHE A 197 43.35 -17.68 -1.29
C PHE A 197 43.53 -18.28 -2.71
N PRO A 198 43.93 -17.52 -3.75
CA PRO A 198 44.19 -18.09 -5.07
C PRO A 198 45.33 -19.12 -5.08
N GLU A 199 46.36 -18.92 -4.27
CA GLU A 199 47.46 -19.86 -4.15
C GLU A 199 47.01 -21.15 -3.44
N ALA A 200 46.23 -21.03 -2.35
CA ALA A 200 45.60 -22.18 -1.70
C ALA A 200 44.69 -22.97 -2.66
N ALA A 201 43.93 -22.28 -3.51
CA ALA A 201 43.08 -22.90 -4.53
C ALA A 201 43.92 -23.66 -5.58
N ALA A 202 45.01 -23.07 -6.05
CA ALA A 202 45.92 -23.73 -7.00
C ALA A 202 46.59 -24.97 -6.39
N LEU A 203 47.04 -24.89 -5.13
CA LEU A 203 47.59 -26.02 -4.39
C LEU A 203 46.56 -27.14 -4.22
N ALA A 204 45.34 -26.78 -3.80
CA ALA A 204 44.26 -27.75 -3.64
C ALA A 204 43.84 -28.39 -4.97
N GLU A 205 43.77 -27.64 -6.07
CA GLU A 205 43.49 -28.20 -7.40
C GLU A 205 44.60 -29.19 -7.82
N GLY A 206 45.86 -28.91 -7.50
CA GLY A 206 46.98 -29.82 -7.74
C GLY A 206 46.85 -31.15 -6.99
N MET A 207 46.28 -31.14 -5.78
CA MET A 207 46.10 -32.32 -4.94
C MET A 207 44.83 -33.11 -5.25
N PHE A 208 43.71 -32.42 -5.50
CA PHE A 208 42.38 -33.02 -5.56
C PHE A 208 41.73 -32.94 -6.95
N GLY A 209 42.35 -32.28 -7.91
CA GLY A 209 41.74 -31.97 -9.21
C GLY A 209 40.69 -30.86 -9.10
N THR A 210 39.70 -30.86 -9.99
CA THR A 210 38.66 -29.81 -10.01
C THR A 210 37.95 -29.67 -8.66
N LEU A 211 38.04 -28.49 -8.07
CA LEU A 211 37.47 -28.22 -6.74
C LEU A 211 35.98 -27.96 -6.85
N THR A 212 35.19 -29.00 -6.56
CA THR A 212 33.72 -28.92 -6.47
C THR A 212 33.24 -29.60 -5.21
N THR A 213 32.39 -28.92 -4.45
CA THR A 213 31.77 -29.46 -3.24
C THR A 213 30.26 -29.25 -3.27
N VAL A 214 29.56 -30.08 -2.51
CA VAL A 214 28.10 -30.03 -2.42
C VAL A 214 27.67 -30.06 -0.95
N GLY A 215 26.59 -29.35 -0.68
CA GLY A 215 25.90 -29.36 0.60
C GLY A 215 24.41 -29.51 0.39
N SER A 216 23.76 -30.14 1.36
CA SER A 216 22.33 -30.44 1.30
C SER A 216 21.71 -30.33 2.69
N TYR A 217 20.47 -29.89 2.74
CA TYR A 217 19.72 -29.75 3.99
C TYR A 217 18.33 -30.36 3.87
N ARG A 218 17.97 -31.16 4.88
CA ARG A 218 16.63 -31.69 5.10
C ARG A 218 16.27 -31.51 6.58
N PRO A 219 15.15 -30.86 6.91
CA PRO A 219 14.66 -30.83 8.29
C PRO A 219 14.52 -32.25 8.86
N PRO A 220 14.75 -32.45 10.17
CA PRO A 220 14.50 -33.74 10.81
C PRO A 220 13.01 -34.12 10.74
N LYS A 221 12.68 -35.38 11.01
CA LYS A 221 11.28 -35.84 11.10
C LYS A 221 10.61 -35.24 12.34
N LEU A 222 9.83 -34.17 12.14
CA LEU A 222 9.25 -33.37 13.23
C LEU A 222 7.74 -33.61 13.48
N SER A 223 7.05 -34.37 12.62
CA SER A 223 5.61 -34.55 12.71
C SER A 223 5.19 -35.37 13.95
N GLY A 224 4.07 -34.96 14.57
CA GLY A 224 3.44 -35.69 15.68
C GLY A 224 2.69 -36.96 15.23
N ALA A 225 2.29 -37.80 16.18
CA ALA A 225 1.63 -39.08 15.92
C ALA A 225 0.12 -38.96 15.57
N TYR A 226 -0.31 -37.89 14.91
CA TYR A 226 -1.71 -37.63 14.55
C TYR A 226 -1.83 -37.09 13.11
N LYS A 227 -2.95 -37.37 12.44
CA LYS A 227 -3.20 -36.89 11.07
C LYS A 227 -3.24 -35.36 11.05
N GLY A 228 -2.48 -34.75 10.12
CA GLY A 228 -2.36 -33.30 9.99
C GLY A 228 -1.19 -32.69 10.76
N SER A 229 -0.49 -33.46 11.59
CA SER A 229 0.69 -33.01 12.35
C SER A 229 1.88 -32.61 11.48
N GLY A 230 1.86 -32.87 10.17
CA GLY A 230 2.89 -32.44 9.22
C GLY A 230 2.77 -30.97 8.80
N VAL A 231 1.65 -30.30 9.13
CA VAL A 231 1.45 -28.87 8.84
C VAL A 231 1.75 -28.06 10.09
N GLY A 232 2.70 -27.11 9.99
CA GLY A 232 3.16 -26.28 11.10
C GLY A 232 4.52 -26.65 11.73
N PRO A 233 5.00 -27.92 11.73
CA PRO A 233 6.36 -28.22 12.14
C PRO A 233 7.40 -27.50 11.30
N SER A 234 8.44 -27.04 11.96
CA SER A 234 9.57 -26.29 11.40
C SER A 234 10.82 -26.59 12.24
N PRO A 235 12.03 -26.56 11.65
CA PRO A 235 13.26 -26.73 12.42
C PRO A 235 13.44 -25.63 13.48
N ALA A 236 13.00 -24.40 13.19
CA ALA A 236 13.05 -23.27 14.11
C ALA A 236 11.83 -22.34 13.92
N TYR A 237 11.62 -21.44 14.88
CA TYR A 237 10.52 -20.45 14.84
C TYR A 237 11.03 -19.06 15.19
N SER A 238 10.60 -18.06 14.42
CA SER A 238 10.78 -16.65 14.76
C SER A 238 9.64 -16.18 15.65
N PHE A 239 9.90 -15.14 16.44
CA PHE A 239 8.91 -14.52 17.32
C PHE A 239 8.93 -13.02 17.12
N SER A 240 7.77 -12.37 17.20
CA SER A 240 7.70 -10.92 17.04
C SER A 240 6.77 -10.31 18.06
N ALA A 241 7.06 -9.07 18.46
CA ALA A 241 6.16 -8.22 19.21
C ALA A 241 6.05 -6.88 18.47
N ALA A 242 4.84 -6.33 18.40
CA ALA A 242 4.62 -5.01 17.81
C ALA A 242 3.75 -4.14 18.70
N VAL A 243 4.08 -2.85 18.75
CA VAL A 243 3.24 -1.78 19.27
C VAL A 243 2.87 -0.84 18.14
N VAL A 244 1.58 -0.54 18.01
CA VAL A 244 1.06 0.43 17.03
C VAL A 244 0.41 1.57 17.81
N GLU A 245 0.79 2.80 17.50
CA GLU A 245 0.10 4.01 17.96
C GLU A 245 -0.83 4.51 16.85
N VAL A 246 -2.08 4.81 17.19
CA VAL A 246 -3.09 5.27 16.22
C VAL A 246 -3.77 6.56 16.66
N ARG A 247 -4.26 7.29 15.66
CA ARG A 247 -5.26 8.35 15.80
C ARG A 247 -6.55 7.92 15.09
N VAL A 248 -7.68 8.07 15.75
CA VAL A 248 -9.02 7.80 15.23
C VAL A 248 -9.80 9.12 15.20
N ASP A 249 -10.15 9.56 14.00
CA ASP A 249 -11.08 10.67 13.81
C ASP A 249 -12.49 10.17 14.14
N GLN A 250 -13.10 10.60 15.24
CA GLN A 250 -14.44 10.12 15.64
C GLN A 250 -15.58 10.65 14.76
N GLY A 251 -15.32 11.74 14.02
CA GLY A 251 -16.29 12.34 13.09
C GLY A 251 -16.36 11.61 11.76
N THR A 252 -15.21 11.13 11.27
CA THR A 252 -15.10 10.39 10.00
C THR A 252 -14.91 8.90 10.19
N GLY A 253 -14.46 8.43 11.34
CA GLY A 253 -14.05 7.03 11.56
C GLY A 253 -12.71 6.67 10.93
N ASP A 254 -11.99 7.64 10.32
CA ASP A 254 -10.67 7.37 9.74
C ASP A 254 -9.66 6.99 10.83
N VAL A 255 -8.88 5.95 10.56
CA VAL A 255 -7.81 5.45 11.42
C VAL A 255 -6.48 5.75 10.75
N THR A 256 -5.61 6.49 11.44
CA THR A 256 -4.24 6.76 11.02
C THR A 256 -3.27 6.02 11.95
N ALA A 257 -2.38 5.20 11.41
CA ALA A 257 -1.23 4.71 12.15
C ALA A 257 -0.21 5.86 12.25
N GLU A 258 0.17 6.26 13.47
CA GLU A 258 1.09 7.37 13.71
C GLU A 258 2.53 6.87 13.82
N ARG A 259 2.73 5.70 14.41
CA ARG A 259 4.05 5.07 14.59
C ARG A 259 3.92 3.58 14.88
N VAL A 260 4.89 2.80 14.42
CA VAL A 260 4.99 1.36 14.68
C VAL A 260 6.35 1.05 15.30
N TRP A 261 6.36 0.30 16.39
CA TRP A 261 7.55 -0.32 16.97
C TRP A 261 7.42 -1.82 16.81
N ILE A 262 8.46 -2.47 16.32
CA ILE A 262 8.45 -3.91 16.10
C ILE A 262 9.79 -4.51 16.49
N ALA A 263 9.74 -5.49 17.39
CA ALA A 263 10.87 -6.32 17.74
C ALA A 263 10.69 -7.70 17.11
N HIS A 264 11.76 -8.21 16.51
CA HIS A 264 11.76 -9.49 15.82
C HIS A 264 12.96 -10.34 16.26
N ASP A 265 12.66 -11.53 16.77
CA ASP A 265 13.62 -12.57 17.09
C ASP A 265 14.06 -13.27 15.81
N ILE A 266 15.20 -12.80 15.30
CA ILE A 266 15.80 -13.23 14.03
C ILE A 266 16.85 -14.33 14.22
N GLY A 267 17.09 -14.77 15.45
CA GLY A 267 18.21 -15.66 15.75
C GLY A 267 19.54 -14.92 15.62
N ARG A 268 20.13 -14.91 14.42
CA ARG A 268 21.28 -14.08 14.07
C ARG A 268 21.04 -13.39 12.73
N ALA A 269 21.23 -12.09 12.67
CA ALA A 269 21.17 -11.36 11.42
C ALA A 269 22.42 -11.65 10.56
N ILE A 270 22.24 -12.28 9.39
CA ILE A 270 23.30 -12.41 8.38
C ILE A 270 23.57 -11.06 7.70
N ASN A 271 22.52 -10.28 7.46
CA ASN A 271 22.59 -8.94 6.92
C ASN A 271 21.50 -8.08 7.55
N GLU A 272 21.88 -7.21 8.49
CA GLU A 272 20.93 -6.39 9.26
C GLU A 272 20.12 -5.44 8.36
N THR A 273 20.74 -4.83 7.34
CA THR A 273 20.05 -3.93 6.41
C THR A 273 18.91 -4.64 5.68
N LEU A 274 19.15 -5.87 5.20
CA LEU A 274 18.11 -6.67 4.54
C LEU A 274 17.00 -7.09 5.52
N VAL A 275 17.37 -7.47 6.75
CA VAL A 275 16.40 -7.84 7.79
C VAL A 275 15.50 -6.66 8.13
N ILE A 276 16.05 -5.45 8.32
CA ILE A 276 15.28 -4.24 8.58
C ILE A 276 14.32 -3.95 7.42
N GLY A 277 14.78 -4.03 6.18
CA GLY A 277 13.94 -3.84 4.99
C GLY A 277 12.79 -4.86 4.89
N GLN A 278 13.03 -6.14 5.24
CA GLN A 278 11.98 -7.16 5.28
C GLN A 278 10.93 -6.88 6.37
N ILE A 279 11.36 -6.42 7.55
CA ILE A 279 10.47 -6.05 8.65
C ILE A 279 9.62 -4.83 8.25
N GLU A 280 10.21 -3.80 7.66
CA GLU A 280 9.48 -2.62 7.18
C GLU A 280 8.48 -2.98 6.07
N GLY A 281 8.87 -3.85 5.13
CA GLY A 281 7.96 -4.39 4.11
C GLY A 281 6.81 -5.19 4.70
N SER A 282 7.06 -5.94 5.77
CA SER A 282 6.04 -6.67 6.53
C SER A 282 5.05 -5.74 7.23
N VAL A 283 5.53 -4.63 7.80
CA VAL A 283 4.66 -3.58 8.37
C VAL A 283 3.81 -2.94 7.29
N TYR A 284 4.37 -2.63 6.12
CA TYR A 284 3.60 -2.12 4.98
C TYR A 284 2.46 -3.07 4.58
N MET A 285 2.75 -4.36 4.39
CA MET A 285 1.74 -5.36 4.04
C MET A 285 0.67 -5.49 5.12
N ALA A 286 1.06 -5.53 6.39
CA ALA A 286 0.11 -5.62 7.50
C ALA A 286 -0.80 -4.39 7.61
N LEU A 287 -0.26 -3.18 7.44
CA LEU A 287 -1.08 -1.95 7.44
C LEU A 287 -2.01 -1.90 6.23
N GLY A 288 -1.54 -2.39 5.08
CA GLY A 288 -2.37 -2.58 3.89
C GLY A 288 -3.56 -3.47 4.19
N GLU A 289 -3.34 -4.68 4.67
CA GLU A 289 -4.40 -5.62 5.06
C GLU A 289 -5.32 -5.07 6.16
N ALA A 290 -4.76 -4.44 7.19
CA ALA A 290 -5.52 -3.93 8.33
C ALA A 290 -6.44 -2.76 7.99
N LEU A 291 -6.01 -1.84 7.12
CA LEU A 291 -6.69 -0.58 6.87
C LEU A 291 -7.31 -0.47 5.49
N MET A 292 -6.81 -1.22 4.51
CA MET A 292 -7.13 -0.92 3.12
C MET A 292 -7.51 -2.10 2.21
N GLU A 293 -6.75 -3.16 2.24
CA GLU A 293 -6.83 -4.20 1.23
C GLU A 293 -8.06 -5.08 1.45
N GLU A 294 -8.88 -5.20 0.41
CA GLU A 294 -10.08 -6.04 0.44
C GLU A 294 -10.32 -6.68 -0.93
N GLN A 295 -10.85 -7.91 -0.92
CA GLN A 295 -11.30 -8.59 -2.13
C GLN A 295 -12.82 -8.64 -2.12
N THR A 296 -13.45 -7.74 -2.87
CA THR A 296 -14.91 -7.66 -2.99
C THR A 296 -15.36 -8.13 -4.37
N PHE A 297 -16.41 -8.95 -4.41
CA PHE A 297 -16.93 -9.54 -5.64
C PHE A 297 -18.38 -9.13 -5.87
N ARG A 298 -18.75 -8.95 -7.14
CA ARG A 298 -20.11 -8.66 -7.60
C ARG A 298 -20.45 -9.61 -8.74
N LYS A 299 -21.48 -10.45 -8.54
CA LYS A 299 -21.87 -11.49 -9.52
C LYS A 299 -20.68 -12.36 -9.97
N GLY A 300 -19.81 -12.74 -9.03
CA GLY A 300 -18.61 -13.54 -9.29
C GLY A 300 -17.42 -12.79 -9.91
N LEU A 301 -17.56 -11.50 -10.24
CA LEU A 301 -16.47 -10.69 -10.77
C LEU A 301 -15.86 -9.80 -9.68
N HIS A 302 -14.54 -9.65 -9.71
CA HIS A 302 -13.83 -8.77 -8.78
C HIS A 302 -14.28 -7.31 -8.99
N LYS A 303 -14.68 -6.61 -7.93
CA LYS A 303 -15.21 -5.23 -7.97
C LYS A 303 -14.12 -4.20 -8.27
N ILE A 304 -12.88 -4.48 -7.85
CA ILE A 304 -11.76 -3.52 -7.86
C ILE A 304 -10.49 -4.09 -8.54
N PRO A 305 -10.54 -4.56 -9.81
CA PRO A 305 -9.44 -5.25 -10.47
C PRO A 305 -8.34 -4.31 -11.02
N SER A 306 -7.93 -3.32 -10.24
CA SER A 306 -6.83 -2.41 -10.61
C SER A 306 -6.18 -1.79 -9.37
N MET A 307 -4.90 -1.40 -9.44
CA MET A 307 -4.18 -0.74 -8.34
C MET A 307 -4.71 0.67 -7.97
N LEU A 308 -5.61 1.23 -8.79
CA LEU A 308 -6.32 2.46 -8.43
C LEU A 308 -7.48 2.15 -7.47
N GLU A 309 -8.23 1.08 -7.73
CA GLU A 309 -9.44 0.74 -6.97
C GLU A 309 -9.14 -0.22 -5.81
N TYR A 310 -8.24 -1.19 -6.00
CA TYR A 310 -7.64 -1.96 -4.91
C TYR A 310 -6.65 -1.07 -4.17
N LYS A 311 -7.02 -0.70 -2.93
CA LYS A 311 -6.27 0.28 -2.15
C LYS A 311 -5.18 -0.43 -1.36
N SER A 312 -3.94 -0.05 -1.61
CA SER A 312 -2.78 -0.31 -0.74
C SER A 312 -2.21 1.01 -0.23
N PRO A 313 -1.49 1.03 0.91
CA PRO A 313 -0.86 2.23 1.44
C PRO A 313 0.07 2.87 0.42
N THR A 314 0.18 4.19 0.46
CA THR A 314 1.25 4.91 -0.27
C THR A 314 2.28 5.42 0.73
N PHE A 315 3.34 6.06 0.25
CA PHE A 315 4.35 6.65 1.14
C PHE A 315 3.76 7.65 2.16
N LEU A 316 2.60 8.26 1.85
CA LEU A 316 1.91 9.19 2.76
C LEU A 316 1.15 8.49 3.89
N GLU A 317 0.84 7.19 3.72
CA GLU A 317 0.14 6.40 4.72
C GLU A 317 1.08 5.54 5.55
N MET A 318 2.35 5.41 5.14
CA MET A 318 3.35 4.71 5.92
C MET A 318 3.80 5.55 7.11
N PRO A 319 3.63 5.06 8.35
CA PRO A 319 4.17 5.72 9.53
C PRO A 319 5.68 5.48 9.64
N PRO A 320 6.39 6.26 10.47
CA PRO A 320 7.70 5.87 10.96
C PRO A 320 7.64 4.47 11.61
N VAL A 321 8.58 3.60 11.24
CA VAL A 321 8.76 2.26 11.78
C VAL A 321 10.07 2.20 12.55
N GLU A 322 10.01 1.73 13.79
CA GLU A 322 11.18 1.48 14.62
C GLU A 322 11.38 -0.03 14.77
N THR A 323 12.44 -0.53 14.15
CA THR A 323 12.77 -1.95 14.09
C THR A 323 13.82 -2.30 15.14
N LEU A 324 13.53 -3.31 15.95
CA LEU A 324 14.40 -3.81 17.02
C LEU A 324 14.75 -5.27 16.73
N LEU A 325 16.04 -5.57 16.61
CA LEU A 325 16.51 -6.93 16.31
C LEU A 325 16.82 -7.66 17.61
N VAL A 326 16.20 -8.83 17.80
CA VAL A 326 16.44 -9.71 18.94
C VAL A 326 17.24 -10.91 18.45
N ASN A 327 18.40 -11.13 19.08
CA ASN A 327 19.31 -12.21 18.69
C ASN A 327 19.25 -13.34 19.73
N THR A 328 18.86 -14.53 19.28
CA THR A 328 18.77 -15.73 20.13
C THR A 328 19.69 -16.86 19.70
N ASP A 329 20.42 -16.69 18.58
CA ASP A 329 21.34 -17.68 17.99
C ASP A 329 20.75 -19.10 17.98
N ASP A 330 19.81 -19.37 17.06
CA ASP A 330 19.15 -20.68 17.01
C ASP A 330 20.16 -21.80 16.68
N PRO A 331 20.24 -22.86 17.51
CA PRO A 331 21.29 -23.87 17.36
C PRO A 331 21.23 -24.68 16.05
N GLU A 332 20.12 -24.62 15.31
CA GLU A 332 19.96 -25.34 14.04
C GLU A 332 19.99 -24.44 12.81
N GLY A 333 20.05 -23.12 13.00
CA GLY A 333 20.15 -22.14 11.92
C GLY A 333 21.59 -21.96 11.44
N PRO A 334 21.80 -21.54 10.17
CA PRO A 334 23.14 -21.22 9.69
C PRO A 334 23.67 -20.02 10.49
N PHE A 335 24.76 -20.25 11.22
CA PHE A 335 25.33 -19.30 12.19
C PHE A 335 24.35 -18.80 13.26
N GLY A 336 23.25 -19.50 13.53
CA GLY A 336 22.22 -19.02 14.47
C GLY A 336 21.02 -18.34 13.82
N ALA A 337 21.00 -18.16 12.49
CA ALA A 337 19.97 -17.39 11.79
C ALA A 337 18.59 -18.07 11.73
N LYS A 338 17.54 -17.25 11.80
CA LYS A 338 16.13 -17.63 11.53
C LYS A 338 15.57 -16.82 10.37
N GLU A 339 14.26 -16.89 10.15
CA GLU A 339 13.58 -16.12 9.10
C GLU A 339 13.27 -14.68 9.51
N ALA A 340 13.21 -13.75 8.54
CA ALA A 340 12.75 -12.37 8.69
C ALA A 340 11.59 -11.97 7.75
N GLY A 341 11.09 -12.91 6.94
CA GLY A 341 10.27 -12.56 5.77
C GLY A 341 8.77 -12.44 6.05
N GLN A 342 8.23 -13.22 6.98
CA GLN A 342 6.79 -13.33 7.20
C GLN A 342 6.36 -13.15 8.66
N GLY A 343 7.20 -13.56 9.62
CA GLY A 343 6.92 -13.40 11.05
C GLY A 343 6.59 -11.97 11.49
N PRO A 344 7.32 -10.94 11.02
CA PRO A 344 7.08 -9.55 11.42
C PRO A 344 5.73 -8.95 10.97
N LEU A 345 5.05 -9.54 9.98
CA LEU A 345 3.75 -9.03 9.50
C LEU A 345 2.65 -9.27 10.55
N LEU A 346 2.65 -10.47 11.12
CA LEU A 346 1.55 -11.04 11.90
C LEU A 346 1.10 -10.24 13.14
N PRO A 347 1.97 -9.60 13.94
CA PRO A 347 1.55 -8.91 15.15
C PRO A 347 1.00 -7.50 14.85
N VAL A 348 1.26 -6.92 13.68
CA VAL A 348 0.91 -5.52 13.38
C VAL A 348 -0.60 -5.32 13.26
N ILE A 349 -1.31 -6.22 12.55
CA ILE A 349 -2.77 -6.16 12.38
C ILE A 349 -3.51 -6.19 13.73
N PRO A 350 -3.29 -7.18 14.62
CA PRO A 350 -3.95 -7.20 15.93
C PRO A 350 -3.47 -6.07 16.86
N ALA A 351 -2.23 -5.61 16.75
CA ALA A 351 -1.76 -4.43 17.50
C ALA A 351 -2.53 -3.16 17.10
N LEU A 352 -2.74 -2.94 15.80
CA LEU A 352 -3.56 -1.84 15.29
C LEU A 352 -5.01 -1.94 15.79
N ALA A 353 -5.64 -3.12 15.71
CA ALA A 353 -6.99 -3.32 16.21
C ALA A 353 -7.10 -3.06 17.72
N ALA A 354 -6.09 -3.47 18.50
CA ALA A 354 -6.01 -3.18 19.92
C ALA A 354 -5.83 -1.68 20.20
N ALA A 355 -5.06 -0.97 19.37
CA ALA A 355 -4.85 0.48 19.48
C ALA A 355 -6.14 1.25 19.19
N VAL A 356 -6.95 0.83 18.22
CA VAL A 356 -8.29 1.39 17.96
C VAL A 356 -9.22 1.18 19.16
N TYR A 357 -9.18 0.01 19.79
CA TYR A 357 -9.94 -0.25 21.02
C TYR A 357 -9.45 0.59 22.20
N ASP A 358 -8.16 0.86 22.32
CA ASP A 358 -7.63 1.79 23.33
C ASP A 358 -8.11 3.22 23.07
N ALA A 359 -8.05 3.67 21.81
CA ALA A 359 -8.36 5.04 21.40
C ALA A 359 -9.82 5.46 21.60
N VAL A 360 -10.76 4.58 21.26
CA VAL A 360 -12.20 4.92 21.22
C VAL A 360 -13.10 3.84 21.82
N GLY A 361 -12.54 2.71 22.27
CA GLY A 361 -13.27 1.65 22.95
C GLY A 361 -14.34 0.97 22.09
N ILE A 362 -14.04 0.73 20.81
CA ILE A 362 -14.85 -0.05 19.87
C ILE A 362 -14.05 -1.27 19.38
N ARG A 363 -14.73 -2.29 18.86
CA ARG A 363 -14.09 -3.44 18.21
C ARG A 363 -14.60 -3.65 16.80
N ILE A 364 -13.69 -3.81 15.85
CA ILE A 364 -14.01 -4.27 14.50
C ILE A 364 -13.47 -5.70 14.39
N ASP A 365 -14.35 -6.68 14.17
CA ASP A 365 -14.01 -8.11 14.14
C ASP A 365 -13.73 -8.63 12.72
N GLU A 366 -13.53 -7.73 11.77
CA GLU A 366 -13.15 -8.02 10.40
C GLU A 366 -12.20 -6.95 9.87
N ILE A 367 -11.29 -7.37 9.01
CA ILE A 367 -10.41 -6.47 8.26
C ILE A 367 -10.98 -6.27 6.84
N PRO A 368 -10.74 -5.09 6.22
CA PRO A 368 -10.07 -3.93 6.81
C PRO A 368 -10.94 -3.22 7.87
N VAL A 369 -10.29 -2.54 8.82
CA VAL A 369 -10.86 -1.64 9.84
C VAL A 369 -11.29 -0.33 9.17
N SER A 370 -12.28 -0.43 8.29
CA SER A 370 -12.67 0.67 7.42
C SER A 370 -13.46 1.77 8.17
N PRO A 371 -13.39 3.04 7.70
CA PRO A 371 -14.00 4.17 8.40
C PRO A 371 -15.52 4.04 8.63
N ASP A 372 -16.23 3.39 7.69
CA ASP A 372 -17.66 3.14 7.81
C ASP A 372 -18.00 2.13 8.92
N LYS A 373 -17.18 1.10 9.12
CA LYS A 373 -17.33 0.15 10.24
C LYS A 373 -17.01 0.83 11.57
N VAL A 374 -15.97 1.67 11.61
CA VAL A 374 -15.61 2.47 12.79
C VAL A 374 -16.76 3.39 13.20
N LEU A 375 -17.33 4.16 12.27
CA LEU A 375 -18.48 5.03 12.55
C LEU A 375 -19.72 4.25 13.00
N ALA A 376 -19.99 3.09 12.39
CA ALA A 376 -21.10 2.23 12.79
C ALA A 376 -20.93 1.73 14.24
N ALA A 377 -19.72 1.33 14.63
CA ALA A 377 -19.42 0.88 15.98
C ALA A 377 -19.48 2.03 17.00
N LEU A 378 -18.95 3.22 16.67
CA LEU A 378 -19.08 4.43 17.50
C LEU A 378 -20.55 4.80 17.73
N GLU A 379 -21.38 4.72 16.69
CA GLU A 379 -22.81 4.98 16.80
C GLU A 379 -23.53 3.95 17.65
N GLN A 380 -23.23 2.66 17.47
CA GLN A 380 -23.77 1.59 18.32
C GLN A 380 -23.45 1.86 19.79
N LYS A 381 -22.20 2.24 20.09
CA LYS A 381 -21.75 2.59 21.44
C LYS A 381 -22.49 3.80 22.01
N ARG A 382 -22.66 4.88 21.22
CA ARG A 382 -23.45 6.06 21.62
C ARG A 382 -24.90 5.73 21.93
N LYS A 383 -25.46 4.68 21.30
CA LYS A 383 -26.82 4.17 21.53
C LYS A 383 -26.89 3.12 22.67
N GLY A 384 -25.81 2.92 23.43
CA GLY A 384 -25.76 1.99 24.56
C GLY A 384 -25.47 0.53 24.19
N GLY A 385 -25.12 0.22 22.93
CA GLY A 385 -24.67 -1.10 22.52
C GLY A 385 -23.17 -1.33 22.74
N GLU A 386 -22.67 -2.52 22.40
CA GLU A 386 -21.29 -2.95 22.69
C GLU A 386 -20.19 -2.20 21.92
N GLY A 387 -20.55 -1.46 20.86
CA GLY A 387 -19.58 -0.82 19.96
C GLY A 387 -18.72 -1.83 19.22
N ARG A 388 -19.34 -2.89 18.68
CA ARG A 388 -18.70 -4.03 18.06
C ARG A 388 -19.32 -4.34 16.70
N VAL A 389 -18.52 -4.26 15.63
CA VAL A 389 -18.97 -4.43 14.24
C VAL A 389 -18.13 -5.51 13.55
N GLY A 390 -18.81 -6.42 12.84
CA GLY A 390 -18.19 -7.50 12.07
C GLY A 390 -19.15 -8.67 11.84
N PRO A 391 -18.66 -9.79 11.31
CA PRO A 391 -19.46 -10.98 11.06
C PRO A 391 -20.06 -11.51 12.36
N ARG A 392 -21.39 -11.60 12.43
CA ARG A 392 -22.10 -12.09 13.63
C ARG A 392 -22.11 -13.62 13.76
N ALA A 393 -21.84 -14.31 12.67
CA ALA A 393 -21.77 -15.75 12.60
C ALA A 393 -20.78 -16.17 11.51
N VAL A 394 -20.08 -17.28 11.73
CA VAL A 394 -19.44 -18.05 10.66
C VAL A 394 -20.49 -18.92 9.97
N PRO A 395 -20.33 -19.24 8.68
CA PRO A 395 -21.21 -20.20 8.00
C PRO A 395 -21.37 -21.48 8.85
N PRO A 396 -22.58 -22.04 8.97
CA PRO A 396 -22.79 -23.23 9.76
C PRO A 396 -22.02 -24.40 9.15
N PHE A 397 -20.90 -24.78 9.76
CA PHE A 397 -20.14 -25.97 9.41
C PHE A 397 -20.20 -26.95 10.59
N ARG A 398 -20.71 -28.16 10.35
CA ARG A 398 -20.67 -29.22 11.35
C ARG A 398 -19.29 -29.88 11.33
N PHE A 399 -18.41 -29.42 12.20
CA PHE A 399 -17.15 -30.13 12.45
C PHE A 399 -17.45 -31.54 12.96
N ARG A 400 -16.60 -32.51 12.60
CA ARG A 400 -16.63 -33.85 13.22
C ARG A 400 -16.23 -33.73 14.70
N ASP A 401 -16.60 -34.72 15.51
CA ASP A 401 -16.20 -34.76 16.92
C ASP A 401 -14.67 -34.62 17.05
N PRO A 402 -14.17 -33.70 17.90
CA PRO A 402 -12.73 -33.49 18.06
C PRO A 402 -12.03 -34.76 18.51
N ILE A 403 -10.94 -35.13 17.82
CA ILE A 403 -10.07 -36.21 18.27
C ILE A 403 -9.26 -35.68 19.46
N LYS A 404 -9.49 -36.23 20.66
CA LYS A 404 -8.69 -35.90 21.86
C LYS A 404 -7.36 -36.65 21.82
N VAL A 405 -6.27 -35.94 21.52
CA VAL A 405 -4.91 -36.49 21.55
C VAL A 405 -4.35 -36.32 22.97
N ARG A 406 -3.91 -37.41 23.61
CA ARG A 406 -3.21 -37.33 24.91
C ARG A 406 -1.83 -36.71 24.70
N ARG A 407 -1.37 -35.87 25.64
CA ARG A 407 0.00 -35.32 25.66
C ARG A 407 0.99 -36.48 25.49
N ALA A 408 1.85 -36.39 24.48
CA ALA A 408 2.83 -37.44 24.22
C ALA A 408 3.89 -37.46 25.33
N PRO A 409 4.30 -38.65 25.82
CA PRO A 409 5.52 -38.79 26.59
C PRO A 409 6.75 -38.48 25.72
N ASP A 410 7.89 -38.15 26.36
CA ASP A 410 9.15 -37.90 25.68
C ASP A 410 9.60 -39.15 24.88
N PRO A 411 10.13 -38.99 23.66
CA PRO A 411 10.38 -40.13 22.78
C PRO A 411 11.72 -40.82 23.08
N PRO A 412 11.79 -42.17 23.02
CA PRO A 412 13.01 -42.89 22.73
C PRO A 412 13.30 -42.94 21.22
N ALA A 413 14.56 -43.25 20.87
CA ALA A 413 15.14 -43.16 19.53
C ALA A 413 14.47 -44.04 18.45
N HIS A 414 14.42 -43.45 17.25
CA HIS A 414 14.09 -43.94 15.91
C HIS A 414 13.76 -45.43 15.70
N ARG A 415 12.60 -45.69 15.04
CA ARG A 415 12.42 -46.83 14.14
C ARG A 415 11.67 -46.45 12.86
N ASP A 416 12.17 -47.04 11.79
CA ASP A 416 11.87 -46.84 10.39
C ASP A 416 10.68 -47.70 9.91
N ARG A 417 9.77 -47.12 9.10
CA ARG A 417 8.80 -47.84 8.24
C ARG A 417 8.32 -46.96 7.07
N SER A 418 8.61 -47.44 5.87
CA SER A 418 8.19 -46.95 4.54
C SER A 418 6.78 -47.38 4.16
N HIS A 419 5.91 -46.50 3.61
CA HIS A 419 4.76 -46.88 2.77
C HIS A 419 4.46 -45.79 1.72
N GLY A 420 4.21 -46.22 0.47
CA GLY A 420 4.18 -45.41 -0.75
C GLY A 420 2.91 -44.60 -1.02
N CYS A 421 3.03 -43.70 -2.01
CA CYS A 421 2.00 -42.75 -2.43
C CYS A 421 1.71 -42.89 -3.94
N ALA A 422 0.43 -42.82 -4.31
CA ALA A 422 -0.04 -42.81 -5.71
C ALA A 422 -0.24 -41.36 -6.19
N ALA A 423 0.17 -41.09 -7.42
CA ALA A 423 0.10 -39.78 -8.08
C ALA A 423 -1.26 -39.51 -8.73
N ALA A 424 -1.63 -38.22 -8.83
CA ALA A 424 -2.75 -37.74 -9.65
C ALA A 424 -2.24 -36.61 -10.56
N ASP A 425 -2.49 -36.75 -11.85
CA ASP A 425 -2.09 -35.83 -12.91
C ASP A 425 -2.98 -34.58 -12.98
N GLY A 426 -2.34 -33.42 -13.13
CA GLY A 426 -2.99 -32.12 -13.39
C GLY A 426 -2.57 -31.56 -14.74
N ALA A 427 -3.52 -31.46 -15.67
CA ALA A 427 -3.33 -30.87 -16.99
C ALA A 427 -3.20 -29.33 -16.91
N ARG A 428 -2.17 -28.78 -17.56
CA ARG A 428 -1.89 -27.34 -17.68
C ARG A 428 -2.77 -26.71 -18.75
N ALA A 429 -3.49 -25.64 -18.39
CA ALA A 429 -4.14 -24.74 -19.35
C ALA A 429 -3.15 -23.66 -19.82
N GLY A 430 -3.08 -23.45 -21.14
CA GLY A 430 -2.15 -22.54 -21.80
C GLY A 430 -2.34 -21.07 -21.42
N ALA A 431 -1.22 -20.39 -21.20
CA ALA A 431 -1.15 -18.96 -20.95
C ALA A 431 -1.49 -18.17 -22.23
N GLY A 432 -2.63 -17.48 -22.23
CA GLY A 432 -2.95 -16.45 -23.22
C GLY A 432 -2.03 -15.25 -23.06
N GLY A 433 -1.48 -14.78 -24.17
CA GLY A 433 -0.49 -13.70 -24.23
C GLY A 433 -0.91 -12.43 -23.48
N SER A 434 0.09 -11.82 -22.83
CA SER A 434 0.00 -10.58 -22.07
C SER A 434 -0.76 -9.48 -22.81
N LEU A 435 -1.98 -9.20 -22.35
CA LEU A 435 -2.87 -8.15 -22.86
C LEU A 435 -2.40 -6.79 -22.32
N MET A 436 -1.25 -6.32 -22.80
CA MET A 436 -0.74 -4.99 -22.45
C MET A 436 -1.70 -3.91 -23.00
N LEU A 437 -2.23 -3.04 -22.13
CA LEU A 437 -3.15 -1.97 -22.52
C LEU A 437 -2.43 -0.88 -23.35
N ARG A 438 -2.44 -1.04 -24.67
CA ARG A 438 -1.89 -0.06 -25.62
C ARG A 438 -2.91 1.03 -25.96
N LEU A 439 -2.43 2.23 -26.26
CA LEU A 439 -3.29 3.26 -26.85
C LEU A 439 -3.83 2.78 -28.21
N PRO A 440 -5.08 3.12 -28.56
CA PRO A 440 -5.56 2.93 -29.94
C PRO A 440 -4.73 3.80 -30.89
N ALA A 441 -4.77 3.51 -32.19
CA ALA A 441 -4.15 4.36 -33.19
C ALA A 441 -4.91 5.70 -33.31
N PHE A 442 -4.20 6.81 -33.37
CA PHE A 442 -4.76 8.15 -33.58
C PHE A 442 -3.73 9.06 -34.27
N THR A 443 -4.22 10.11 -34.91
CA THR A 443 -3.40 11.22 -35.40
C THR A 443 -3.35 12.32 -34.33
N TYR A 444 -2.16 12.80 -33.99
CA TYR A 444 -1.98 13.92 -33.08
C TYR A 444 -1.71 15.22 -33.87
N ARG A 445 -2.51 16.26 -33.62
CA ARG A 445 -2.32 17.62 -34.16
C ARG A 445 -1.91 18.55 -33.03
N ALA A 446 -0.93 19.43 -33.27
CA ALA A 446 -0.36 20.33 -32.26
C ALA A 446 -0.46 21.79 -32.72
N PRO A 447 -1.66 22.39 -32.68
CA PRO A 447 -1.85 23.80 -33.03
C PRO A 447 -1.10 24.74 -32.07
N GLU A 448 -0.65 25.88 -32.59
CA GLU A 448 0.05 26.89 -31.78
C GLU A 448 -0.87 28.04 -31.33
N THR A 449 -2.08 28.11 -31.91
CA THR A 449 -3.09 29.13 -31.57
C THR A 449 -4.45 28.50 -31.26
N VAL A 450 -5.29 29.24 -30.53
CA VAL A 450 -6.68 28.80 -30.23
C VAL A 450 -7.49 28.66 -31.52
N ASP A 451 -7.35 29.58 -32.47
CA ASP A 451 -8.09 29.53 -33.74
C ASP A 451 -7.74 28.31 -34.58
N GLU A 452 -6.46 27.95 -34.66
CA GLU A 452 -6.03 26.70 -35.30
C GLU A 452 -6.62 25.49 -34.59
N ALA A 453 -6.62 25.47 -33.26
CA ALA A 453 -7.17 24.38 -32.49
C ALA A 453 -8.68 24.22 -32.71
N VAL A 454 -9.43 25.33 -32.74
CA VAL A 454 -10.88 25.37 -33.04
C VAL A 454 -11.15 24.83 -34.44
N ARG A 455 -10.39 25.28 -35.46
CA ARG A 455 -10.53 24.73 -36.82
C ARG A 455 -10.25 23.23 -36.85
N GLN A 456 -9.16 22.80 -36.25
CA GLN A 456 -8.75 21.40 -36.29
C GLN A 456 -9.69 20.46 -35.54
N ILE A 457 -10.29 20.89 -34.42
CA ILE A 457 -11.27 20.07 -33.70
C ILE A 457 -12.61 20.05 -34.42
N ALA A 458 -13.03 21.16 -35.04
CA ALA A 458 -14.22 21.19 -35.88
C ALA A 458 -14.07 20.28 -37.11
N ASP A 459 -12.91 20.31 -37.77
CA ASP A 459 -12.58 19.42 -38.91
C ASP A 459 -12.58 17.94 -38.52
N ALA A 460 -12.19 17.61 -37.29
CA ALA A 460 -12.17 16.24 -36.79
C ALA A 460 -13.58 15.70 -36.44
N GLY A 461 -14.55 16.59 -36.18
CA GLY A 461 -15.92 16.23 -35.84
C GLY A 461 -16.01 15.25 -34.65
N ALA A 462 -16.93 14.28 -34.76
CA ALA A 462 -17.18 13.29 -33.72
C ALA A 462 -15.98 12.34 -33.44
N GLU A 463 -14.97 12.32 -34.32
CA GLU A 463 -13.77 11.48 -34.17
C GLU A 463 -12.63 12.21 -33.46
N GLY A 464 -12.81 13.50 -33.15
CA GLY A 464 -11.83 14.37 -32.51
C GLY A 464 -12.00 14.50 -31.00
N LEU A 465 -10.89 14.52 -30.26
CA LEU A 465 -10.87 14.96 -28.86
C LEU A 465 -9.73 15.93 -28.57
N LEU A 466 -9.97 16.86 -27.65
CA LEU A 466 -8.98 17.80 -27.16
C LEU A 466 -8.12 17.14 -26.08
N VAL A 467 -6.83 17.46 -26.04
CA VAL A 467 -5.92 17.00 -24.98
C VAL A 467 -5.01 18.13 -24.51
N ALA A 468 -5.03 18.42 -23.21
CA ALA A 468 -4.09 19.36 -22.59
C ALA A 468 -2.95 18.61 -21.88
N GLY A 469 -3.26 17.95 -20.75
CA GLY A 469 -2.29 17.16 -19.98
C GLY A 469 -2.34 15.64 -20.20
N GLY A 470 -3.44 15.13 -20.76
CA GLY A 470 -3.60 13.70 -21.08
C GLY A 470 -3.72 12.73 -19.89
N THR A 471 -3.74 13.24 -18.65
CA THR A 471 -3.70 12.44 -17.42
C THR A 471 -4.97 11.62 -17.15
N ASP A 472 -6.09 11.97 -17.77
CA ASP A 472 -7.36 11.21 -17.73
C ASP A 472 -7.70 10.58 -19.09
N LEU A 473 -7.53 11.35 -20.17
CA LEU A 473 -7.84 10.89 -21.53
C LEU A 473 -7.03 9.67 -21.97
N TYR A 474 -5.70 9.66 -21.79
CA TYR A 474 -4.88 8.53 -22.23
C TYR A 474 -5.19 7.23 -21.46
N PRO A 475 -5.36 7.24 -20.11
CA PRO A 475 -5.90 6.09 -19.40
C PRO A 475 -7.26 5.62 -19.93
N ASN A 476 -8.17 6.55 -20.23
CA ASN A 476 -9.50 6.21 -20.73
C ASN A 476 -9.43 5.60 -22.14
N MET A 477 -8.51 6.07 -22.99
CA MET A 477 -8.22 5.47 -24.29
C MET A 477 -7.63 4.05 -24.18
N LYS A 478 -6.70 3.84 -23.25
CA LYS A 478 -6.16 2.51 -22.94
C LYS A 478 -7.26 1.54 -22.51
N ARG A 479 -8.28 2.01 -21.80
CA ARG A 479 -9.46 1.24 -21.37
C ARG A 479 -10.57 1.11 -22.43
N ARG A 480 -10.37 1.67 -23.64
CA ARG A 480 -11.35 1.71 -24.73
C ARG A 480 -12.66 2.40 -24.32
N GLN A 481 -12.55 3.46 -23.52
CA GLN A 481 -13.67 4.33 -23.16
C GLN A 481 -13.81 5.44 -24.19
N PHE A 482 -12.69 6.04 -24.56
CA PHE A 482 -12.56 6.96 -25.68
C PHE A 482 -11.70 6.34 -26.76
N GLU A 483 -12.15 6.40 -28.01
CA GLU A 483 -11.44 5.85 -29.16
C GLU A 483 -11.40 6.88 -30.30
N PRO A 484 -10.90 8.11 -30.03
CA PRO A 484 -10.81 9.14 -31.06
C PRO A 484 -9.80 8.75 -32.14
N LYS A 485 -10.06 9.16 -33.38
CA LYS A 485 -9.09 9.04 -34.46
C LYS A 485 -8.15 10.24 -34.55
N VAL A 486 -8.56 11.39 -34.02
CA VAL A 486 -7.76 12.61 -33.98
C VAL A 486 -7.69 13.17 -32.56
N LEU A 487 -6.49 13.48 -32.10
CA LEU A 487 -6.27 14.26 -30.88
C LEU A 487 -5.71 15.64 -31.25
N VAL A 488 -6.34 16.69 -30.73
CA VAL A 488 -5.87 18.08 -30.88
C VAL A 488 -5.25 18.53 -29.56
N GLY A 489 -3.93 18.69 -29.58
CA GLY A 489 -3.11 19.04 -28.42
C GLY A 489 -3.11 20.53 -28.11
N LEU A 490 -3.48 20.91 -26.89
CA LEU A 490 -3.56 22.30 -26.46
C LEU A 490 -2.25 22.84 -25.84
N ARG A 491 -1.28 21.96 -25.56
CA ARG A 491 -0.06 22.30 -24.83
C ARG A 491 0.84 23.30 -25.56
N ALA A 492 0.81 23.32 -26.90
CA ALA A 492 1.64 24.23 -27.70
C ALA A 492 1.10 25.67 -27.72
N ILE A 493 -0.16 25.88 -27.32
CA ILE A 493 -0.81 27.21 -27.26
C ILE A 493 -0.37 27.92 -25.98
N ARG A 494 0.73 28.67 -26.04
CA ARG A 494 1.37 29.30 -24.88
C ARG A 494 0.47 30.27 -24.11
N ASP A 495 -0.49 30.88 -24.79
CA ASP A 495 -1.41 31.84 -24.17
C ASP A 495 -2.37 31.19 -23.16
N LEU A 496 -2.60 29.88 -23.28
CA LEU A 496 -3.40 29.13 -22.29
C LEU A 496 -2.64 28.91 -20.97
N GLY A 497 -1.33 29.13 -20.92
CA GLY A 497 -0.48 28.84 -19.77
C GLY A 497 -0.20 30.03 -18.85
N ARG A 498 -1.00 31.10 -18.88
CA ARG A 498 -0.72 32.35 -18.16
C ARG A 498 -1.68 32.59 -17.00
N ILE A 499 -1.18 33.18 -15.92
CA ILE A 499 -1.97 33.80 -14.86
C ILE A 499 -1.72 35.31 -14.92
N ALA A 500 -2.77 36.12 -14.97
CA ALA A 500 -2.66 37.58 -15.11
C ALA A 500 -3.68 38.31 -14.24
N GLY A 501 -3.33 39.53 -13.80
CA GLY A 501 -4.14 40.34 -12.90
C GLY A 501 -3.72 40.21 -11.43
N ASP A 502 -4.54 40.75 -10.54
CA ASP A 502 -4.27 40.79 -9.10
C ASP A 502 -5.58 40.62 -8.31
N ARG A 503 -5.50 40.06 -7.10
CA ARG A 503 -6.67 39.74 -6.27
C ARG A 503 -7.62 40.92 -5.97
N ARG A 504 -7.17 42.18 -6.12
CA ARG A 504 -8.02 43.36 -5.88
C ARG A 504 -8.92 43.65 -7.09
N ARG A 505 -8.47 43.35 -8.31
CA ARG A 505 -9.21 43.59 -9.56
C ARG A 505 -9.80 42.33 -10.17
N GLY A 506 -9.37 41.17 -9.72
CA GLY A 506 -9.67 39.88 -10.31
C GLY A 506 -8.47 39.31 -11.05
N VAL A 507 -8.46 37.98 -11.22
CA VAL A 507 -7.35 37.23 -11.82
C VAL A 507 -7.88 36.40 -12.97
N GLY A 508 -7.25 36.53 -14.15
CA GLY A 508 -7.44 35.63 -15.28
C GLY A 508 -6.47 34.47 -15.18
N VAL A 509 -7.00 33.24 -15.22
CA VAL A 509 -6.20 32.00 -15.20
C VAL A 509 -6.44 31.26 -16.51
N GLY A 510 -5.40 31.12 -17.32
CA GLY A 510 -5.45 30.34 -18.54
C GLY A 510 -5.73 28.86 -18.26
N ALA A 511 -6.53 28.22 -19.10
CA ALA A 511 -6.97 26.84 -18.93
C ALA A 511 -5.85 25.80 -19.05
N GLY A 512 -4.72 26.18 -19.66
CA GLY A 512 -3.51 25.40 -19.81
C GLY A 512 -2.54 25.50 -18.63
N VAL A 513 -2.79 26.39 -17.67
CA VAL A 513 -2.02 26.48 -16.41
C VAL A 513 -2.07 25.13 -15.69
N THR A 514 -0.91 24.63 -15.27
CA THR A 514 -0.83 23.36 -14.57
C THR A 514 -1.42 23.47 -13.16
N LEU A 515 -1.92 22.36 -12.63
CA LEU A 515 -2.47 22.33 -11.27
C LEU A 515 -1.38 22.65 -10.22
N ALA A 516 -0.13 22.30 -10.50
CA ALA A 516 1.01 22.63 -9.65
C ALA A 516 1.27 24.14 -9.60
N GLU A 517 1.33 24.80 -10.76
CA GLU A 517 1.49 26.26 -10.86
C GLU A 517 0.33 26.98 -10.18
N LEU A 518 -0.91 26.54 -10.43
CA LEU A 518 -2.11 27.12 -9.84
C LEU A 518 -2.09 27.03 -8.30
N ALA A 519 -1.70 25.88 -7.75
CA ALA A 519 -1.61 25.67 -6.30
C ALA A 519 -0.52 26.52 -5.64
N ALA A 520 0.57 26.78 -6.35
CA ALA A 520 1.72 27.52 -5.84
C ALA A 520 1.61 29.06 -6.03
N HIS A 521 0.76 29.53 -6.94
CA HIS A 521 0.73 30.94 -7.34
C HIS A 521 0.33 31.89 -6.18
N PRO A 522 1.11 32.93 -5.86
CA PRO A 522 0.87 33.81 -4.70
C PRO A 522 -0.52 34.45 -4.67
N GLU A 523 -0.96 35.06 -5.78
CA GLU A 523 -2.28 35.69 -5.86
C GLU A 523 -3.43 34.68 -5.63
N ILE A 524 -3.23 33.42 -6.04
CA ILE A 524 -4.23 32.35 -5.89
C ILE A 524 -4.24 31.83 -4.45
N ARG A 525 -3.07 31.61 -3.85
CA ARG A 525 -2.95 31.17 -2.45
C ARG A 525 -3.54 32.17 -1.47
N GLU A 526 -3.32 33.46 -1.71
CA GLU A 526 -3.76 34.50 -0.79
C GLU A 526 -5.18 34.99 -1.05
N GLY A 527 -5.59 35.15 -2.31
CA GLY A 527 -6.92 35.67 -2.68
C GLY A 527 -7.98 34.60 -2.93
N TYR A 528 -7.58 33.39 -3.34
CA TYR A 528 -8.48 32.35 -3.86
C TYR A 528 -8.15 30.98 -3.25
N ARG A 529 -7.93 30.96 -1.93
CA ARG A 529 -7.38 29.81 -1.18
C ARG A 529 -8.06 28.47 -1.47
N ALA A 530 -9.39 28.42 -1.58
CA ALA A 530 -10.09 27.18 -1.93
C ALA A 530 -9.62 26.56 -3.25
N LEU A 531 -9.32 27.39 -4.27
CA LEU A 531 -8.85 26.93 -5.57
C LEU A 531 -7.40 26.41 -5.48
N ALA A 532 -6.53 27.10 -4.72
CA ALA A 532 -5.17 26.62 -4.48
C ALA A 532 -5.16 25.26 -3.76
N LEU A 533 -5.96 25.12 -2.70
CA LEU A 533 -6.10 23.86 -1.96
C LEU A 533 -6.65 22.74 -2.83
N ALA A 534 -7.70 23.03 -3.61
CA ALA A 534 -8.28 22.06 -4.54
C ALA A 534 -7.26 21.57 -5.57
N ALA A 535 -6.51 22.49 -6.19
CA ALA A 535 -5.47 22.15 -7.17
C ALA A 535 -4.33 21.33 -6.54
N GLY A 536 -3.88 21.70 -5.33
CA GLY A 536 -2.86 20.97 -4.57
C GLY A 536 -3.29 19.57 -4.15
N ALA A 537 -4.59 19.36 -3.92
CA ALA A 537 -5.17 18.07 -3.55
C ALA A 537 -5.42 17.12 -4.74
N VAL A 538 -5.25 17.58 -5.99
CA VAL A 538 -5.38 16.72 -7.17
C VAL A 538 -4.16 15.81 -7.27
N SER A 539 -4.39 14.50 -7.22
CA SER A 539 -3.44 13.46 -7.58
C SER A 539 -2.03 13.55 -6.95
N THR A 540 -0.99 13.04 -7.62
CA THR A 540 0.43 13.11 -7.22
C THR A 540 1.15 14.30 -7.87
N PRO A 541 2.31 14.76 -7.33
CA PRO A 541 3.06 15.88 -7.91
C PRO A 541 3.40 15.71 -9.41
N PRO A 542 3.87 14.55 -9.91
CA PRO A 542 4.11 14.37 -11.35
C PRO A 542 2.86 14.57 -12.20
N LEU A 543 1.69 14.14 -11.72
CA LEU A 543 0.42 14.34 -12.42
C LEU A 543 -0.07 15.78 -12.35
N ARG A 544 0.20 16.52 -11.27
CA ARG A 544 -0.10 17.97 -11.19
C ARG A 544 0.78 18.82 -12.09
N ASN A 545 2.01 18.39 -12.36
CA ASN A 545 2.94 19.06 -13.27
C ASN A 545 2.55 18.89 -14.75
N MET A 546 1.63 17.96 -15.07
CA MET A 546 1.11 17.77 -16.43
C MET A 546 -0.37 18.15 -16.55
N GLY A 547 -1.18 17.84 -15.54
CA GLY A 547 -2.61 18.13 -15.52
C GLY A 547 -2.85 19.64 -15.43
N THR A 548 -3.77 20.15 -16.25
CA THR A 548 -4.12 21.56 -16.29
C THR A 548 -5.43 21.84 -15.56
N VAL A 549 -5.64 23.09 -15.14
CA VAL A 549 -6.89 23.51 -14.50
C VAL A 549 -8.10 23.34 -15.44
N GLY A 550 -7.95 23.64 -16.73
CA GLY A 550 -8.98 23.41 -17.74
C GLY A 550 -9.28 21.93 -17.94
N GLY A 551 -8.24 21.08 -17.92
CA GLY A 551 -8.40 19.64 -17.93
C GLY A 551 -9.13 19.10 -16.70
N ASN A 552 -8.90 19.66 -15.52
CA ASN A 552 -9.62 19.26 -14.30
C ASN A 552 -11.08 19.74 -14.29
N LEU A 553 -11.38 20.92 -14.85
CA LEU A 553 -12.75 21.41 -15.00
C LEU A 553 -13.55 20.59 -16.03
N CYS A 554 -12.90 20.18 -17.12
CA CYS A 554 -13.49 19.33 -18.16
C CYS A 554 -13.27 17.83 -17.93
N LEU A 555 -12.86 17.43 -16.71
CA LEU A 555 -12.56 16.05 -16.35
C LEU A 555 -13.78 15.14 -16.55
N ASP A 556 -13.57 13.96 -17.14
CA ASP A 556 -14.65 13.01 -17.36
C ASP A 556 -15.28 12.53 -16.05
N THR A 557 -16.58 12.23 -16.08
CA THR A 557 -17.29 11.69 -14.90
C THR A 557 -16.93 10.23 -14.67
N ARG A 558 -16.94 9.83 -13.41
CA ARG A 558 -16.43 8.53 -12.96
C ARG A 558 -17.50 7.61 -12.39
N CYS A 559 -17.34 6.32 -12.57
CA CYS A 559 -18.18 5.29 -11.97
C CYS A 559 -17.40 3.98 -11.85
N ASN A 560 -17.52 3.28 -10.73
CA ASN A 560 -16.91 1.96 -10.49
C ASN A 560 -17.20 0.92 -11.59
N TYR A 561 -18.27 1.09 -12.35
CA TYR A 561 -18.63 0.23 -13.49
C TYR A 561 -18.06 0.71 -14.82
N TYR A 562 -17.89 2.03 -14.98
CA TYR A 562 -17.42 2.64 -16.22
C TYR A 562 -15.89 2.64 -16.28
N ASN A 563 -15.22 2.98 -15.17
CA ASN A 563 -13.76 3.13 -15.10
C ASN A 563 -12.99 1.79 -15.00
N GLN A 564 -13.42 0.81 -15.79
CA GLN A 564 -12.89 -0.55 -15.85
C GLN A 564 -12.40 -0.89 -17.26
N THR A 565 -11.59 -1.94 -17.39
CA THR A 565 -11.11 -2.42 -18.69
C THR A 565 -12.26 -2.86 -19.59
N TYR A 566 -12.05 -2.84 -20.91
CA TYR A 566 -13.04 -3.32 -21.88
C TYR A 566 -13.56 -4.73 -21.55
N HIS A 567 -12.65 -5.68 -21.27
CA HIS A 567 -13.01 -7.06 -20.95
C HIS A 567 -13.88 -7.18 -19.69
N TRP A 568 -13.58 -6.39 -18.67
CA TRP A 568 -14.38 -6.34 -17.45
C TRP A 568 -15.77 -5.73 -17.70
N ARG A 569 -15.85 -4.64 -18.48
CA ARG A 569 -17.15 -4.03 -18.81
C ARG A 569 -18.01 -4.98 -19.65
N LYS A 570 -17.39 -5.69 -20.61
CA LYS A 570 -18.04 -6.68 -21.47
C LYS A 570 -18.65 -7.82 -20.65
N SER A 571 -17.96 -8.30 -19.62
CA SER A 571 -18.43 -9.44 -18.82
C SER A 571 -19.68 -9.15 -17.98
N ILE A 572 -20.06 -7.88 -17.83
CA ILE A 572 -21.29 -7.47 -17.13
C ILE A 572 -22.36 -6.85 -18.04
N GLY A 573 -22.16 -6.89 -19.36
CA GLY A 573 -23.11 -6.37 -20.34
C GLY A 573 -23.02 -4.86 -20.60
N PHE A 574 -21.86 -4.24 -20.35
CA PHE A 574 -21.60 -2.81 -20.52
C PHE A 574 -22.57 -1.91 -19.71
N CYS A 575 -22.39 -0.58 -19.79
CA CYS A 575 -23.26 0.39 -19.12
C CYS A 575 -23.66 1.46 -20.13
N MET A 576 -24.75 2.18 -19.85
CA MET A 576 -25.28 3.20 -20.78
C MET A 576 -24.26 4.27 -21.17
N LYS A 577 -23.28 4.55 -20.29
CA LYS A 577 -22.23 5.52 -20.59
C LYS A 577 -21.35 5.11 -21.77
N LYS A 578 -21.18 3.80 -22.01
CA LYS A 578 -20.34 3.27 -23.08
C LYS A 578 -20.72 1.83 -23.39
N ASP A 579 -21.16 1.62 -24.63
CA ASP A 579 -21.46 0.32 -25.27
C ASP A 579 -22.71 -0.43 -24.76
N GLY A 580 -23.53 0.16 -23.89
CA GLY A 580 -24.78 -0.46 -23.40
C GLY A 580 -25.91 0.55 -23.26
N ASP A 581 -27.02 0.13 -22.64
CA ASP A 581 -28.26 0.93 -22.56
C ASP A 581 -28.75 1.16 -21.12
N ILE A 582 -28.14 0.53 -20.12
CA ILE A 582 -28.60 0.56 -18.72
C ILE A 582 -27.58 1.26 -17.81
N CYS A 583 -28.06 2.11 -16.89
CA CYS A 583 -27.23 2.57 -15.77
C CYS A 583 -27.07 1.43 -14.75
N LEU A 584 -25.90 0.80 -14.68
CA LEU A 584 -25.68 -0.33 -13.76
C LEU A 584 -25.76 0.02 -12.27
N VAL A 585 -25.67 1.31 -11.93
CA VAL A 585 -25.84 1.84 -10.56
C VAL A 585 -27.33 2.08 -10.25
N ALA A 586 -28.13 2.42 -11.26
CA ALA A 586 -29.54 2.75 -11.14
C ALA A 586 -30.32 2.25 -12.38
N PRO A 587 -30.64 0.95 -12.48
CA PRO A 587 -31.09 0.33 -13.73
C PRO A 587 -32.35 0.94 -14.38
N GLY A 588 -33.24 1.54 -13.58
CA GLY A 588 -34.46 2.20 -14.08
C GLY A 588 -34.27 3.66 -14.47
N SER A 589 -33.06 4.21 -14.44
CA SER A 589 -32.83 5.62 -14.76
C SER A 589 -32.69 5.85 -16.26
N SER A 590 -33.31 6.93 -16.76
CA SER A 590 -33.13 7.42 -18.12
C SER A 590 -31.82 8.17 -18.36
N ARG A 591 -30.98 8.32 -17.34
CA ARG A 591 -29.73 9.08 -17.40
C ARG A 591 -28.58 8.39 -16.68
N CYS A 592 -27.37 8.81 -17.02
CA CYS A 592 -26.17 8.31 -16.35
C CYS A 592 -25.90 9.03 -15.03
N TRP A 593 -25.53 8.25 -14.01
CA TRP A 593 -25.18 8.73 -12.67
C TRP A 593 -23.68 8.65 -12.36
N ALA A 594 -22.82 8.65 -13.38
CA ALA A 594 -21.39 8.79 -13.17
C ALA A 594 -21.08 10.15 -12.53
N ILE A 595 -20.22 10.17 -11.51
CA ILE A 595 -19.98 11.32 -10.65
C ILE A 595 -18.98 12.30 -11.26
N SER A 596 -19.23 13.61 -11.09
CA SER A 596 -18.20 14.61 -11.31
C SER A 596 -17.17 14.52 -10.18
N SER A 597 -15.92 14.23 -10.55
CA SER A 597 -14.79 14.07 -9.61
C SER A 597 -13.75 15.18 -9.77
N SER A 598 -14.15 16.33 -10.33
CA SER A 598 -13.31 17.51 -10.44
C SER A 598 -13.13 18.14 -9.07
N ASP A 599 -11.87 18.31 -8.64
CA ASP A 599 -11.54 18.95 -7.37
C ASP A 599 -11.67 20.48 -7.49
N THR A 600 -11.26 21.07 -8.63
CA THR A 600 -11.26 22.53 -8.81
C THR A 600 -12.65 23.09 -9.13
N ALA A 601 -13.58 22.28 -9.66
CA ALA A 601 -14.90 22.76 -10.03
C ALA A 601 -15.74 23.28 -8.84
N PRO A 602 -15.88 22.55 -7.71
CA PRO A 602 -16.56 23.09 -6.54
C PRO A 602 -15.94 24.41 -6.03
N ALA A 603 -14.61 24.50 -6.03
CA ALA A 603 -13.90 25.70 -5.60
C ALA A 603 -14.16 26.89 -6.53
N ALA A 604 -14.07 26.69 -7.85
CA ALA A 604 -14.33 27.73 -8.84
C ALA A 604 -15.80 28.21 -8.82
N ILE A 605 -16.76 27.31 -8.56
CA ILE A 605 -18.17 27.67 -8.37
C ILE A 605 -18.37 28.47 -7.08
N ALA A 606 -17.74 28.07 -5.97
CA ALA A 606 -17.82 28.82 -4.72
C ALA A 606 -17.21 30.23 -4.83
N LEU A 607 -16.25 30.41 -5.75
CA LEU A 607 -15.66 31.70 -6.08
C LEU A 607 -16.50 32.56 -7.03
N ASP A 608 -17.61 32.04 -7.58
CA ASP A 608 -18.38 32.69 -8.66
C ASP A 608 -17.51 33.04 -9.88
N ALA A 609 -16.58 32.13 -10.20
CA ALA A 609 -15.73 32.27 -11.37
C ALA A 609 -16.52 32.08 -12.68
N ARG A 610 -15.99 32.66 -13.75
CA ARG A 610 -16.53 32.53 -15.11
C ARG A 610 -15.52 31.87 -16.03
N LEU A 611 -16.02 31.20 -17.07
CA LEU A 611 -15.25 30.46 -18.05
C LEU A 611 -15.45 31.06 -19.43
N ARG A 612 -14.34 31.28 -20.13
CA ARG A 612 -14.34 31.67 -21.55
C ARG A 612 -14.25 30.42 -22.41
N LEU A 613 -15.27 30.22 -23.24
CA LEU A 613 -15.32 29.17 -24.25
C LEU A 613 -15.18 29.81 -25.62
N VAL A 614 -14.28 29.26 -26.45
CA VAL A 614 -14.06 29.71 -27.82
C VAL A 614 -14.34 28.55 -28.76
N GLY A 615 -15.21 28.75 -29.75
CA GLY A 615 -15.56 27.76 -30.77
C GLY A 615 -15.85 28.42 -32.13
N PRO A 616 -16.29 27.66 -33.14
CA PRO A 616 -16.53 28.19 -34.48
C PRO A 616 -17.63 29.25 -34.54
N SER A 617 -18.57 29.22 -33.59
CA SER A 617 -19.64 30.22 -33.47
C SER A 617 -19.22 31.48 -32.68
N GLY A 618 -17.95 31.59 -32.29
CA GLY A 618 -17.40 32.73 -31.55
C GLY A 618 -17.05 32.41 -30.10
N GLU A 619 -16.92 33.48 -29.30
CA GLU A 619 -16.62 33.42 -27.88
C GLU A 619 -17.89 33.54 -27.03
N ARG A 620 -17.96 32.81 -25.91
CA ARG A 620 -18.92 33.09 -24.84
C ARG A 620 -18.29 32.98 -23.46
N LEU A 621 -18.76 33.83 -22.54
CA LEU A 621 -18.39 33.84 -21.13
C LEU A 621 -19.55 33.31 -20.29
N ILE A 622 -19.35 32.20 -19.58
CA ILE A 622 -20.39 31.56 -18.76
C ILE A 622 -19.96 31.40 -17.30
N PRO A 623 -20.87 31.38 -16.32
CA PRO A 623 -20.54 30.94 -14.97
C PRO A 623 -20.03 29.50 -14.96
N VAL A 624 -19.05 29.16 -14.11
CA VAL A 624 -18.53 27.78 -14.03
C VAL A 624 -19.64 26.77 -13.77
N ALA A 625 -20.62 27.09 -12.93
CA ALA A 625 -21.74 26.20 -12.63
C ALA A 625 -22.56 25.82 -13.88
N ALA A 626 -22.65 26.72 -14.85
CA ALA A 626 -23.37 26.51 -16.11
C ALA A 626 -22.62 25.59 -17.08
N LEU A 627 -21.35 25.26 -16.82
CA LEU A 627 -20.62 24.26 -17.58
C LEU A 627 -21.15 22.84 -17.32
N TYR A 628 -21.78 22.55 -16.18
CA TYR A 628 -22.11 21.17 -15.81
C TYR A 628 -23.60 20.85 -15.98
N ARG A 629 -23.89 19.71 -16.61
CA ARG A 629 -25.24 19.12 -16.66
C ARG A 629 -25.36 18.01 -15.62
N ASP A 630 -26.59 17.76 -15.17
CA ASP A 630 -26.88 16.64 -14.28
C ASP A 630 -27.08 15.34 -15.07
N ASP A 631 -26.06 14.94 -15.82
CA ASP A 631 -26.00 13.71 -16.60
C ASP A 631 -24.55 13.23 -16.68
N GLY A 632 -24.27 11.95 -16.44
CA GLY A 632 -22.91 11.40 -16.45
C GLY A 632 -22.34 11.14 -17.86
N MET A 633 -23.16 11.11 -18.90
CA MET A 633 -22.75 10.98 -20.30
C MET A 633 -22.54 12.36 -20.92
N GLU A 634 -23.56 13.21 -20.84
CA GLU A 634 -23.51 14.58 -21.34
C GLU A 634 -23.20 15.56 -20.22
N PHE A 635 -22.09 15.35 -19.52
CA PHE A 635 -21.81 16.06 -18.27
C PHE A 635 -21.39 17.52 -18.44
N LEU A 636 -20.97 17.93 -19.65
CA LEU A 636 -20.60 19.32 -19.96
C LEU A 636 -21.62 19.98 -20.90
N ALA A 637 -21.94 21.24 -20.62
CA ALA A 637 -22.73 22.15 -21.44
C ALA A 637 -21.83 23.05 -22.31
N LYS A 638 -20.82 22.43 -22.94
CA LYS A 638 -20.03 23.01 -24.03
C LYS A 638 -20.23 22.18 -25.30
N ALA A 639 -20.14 22.81 -26.47
CA ALA A 639 -20.08 22.07 -27.73
C ALA A 639 -18.75 21.28 -27.80
N PRO A 640 -18.70 20.13 -28.50
CA PRO A 640 -17.48 19.35 -28.66
C PRO A 640 -16.27 20.18 -29.12
N GLU A 641 -16.51 21.09 -30.07
CA GLU A 641 -15.54 21.98 -30.72
C GLU A 641 -15.19 23.24 -29.91
N GLU A 642 -15.89 23.52 -28.80
CA GLU A 642 -15.53 24.62 -27.91
C GLU A 642 -14.31 24.27 -27.04
N ILE A 643 -13.35 25.19 -27.01
CA ILE A 643 -12.15 25.13 -26.18
C ILE A 643 -12.35 26.06 -24.98
N LEU A 644 -12.13 25.53 -23.78
CA LEU A 644 -12.01 26.33 -22.57
C LEU A 644 -10.65 27.03 -22.58
N THR A 645 -10.63 28.36 -22.67
CA THR A 645 -9.39 29.14 -22.77
C THR A 645 -8.99 29.79 -21.46
N ASP A 646 -9.95 30.34 -20.71
CA ASP A 646 -9.70 31.16 -19.52
C ASP A 646 -10.73 30.91 -18.42
N ILE A 647 -10.26 31.05 -17.17
CA ILE A 647 -11.07 31.14 -15.96
C ILE A 647 -10.89 32.54 -15.39
N ALA A 648 -11.96 33.33 -15.41
CA ALA A 648 -11.99 34.67 -14.83
C ALA A 648 -12.44 34.58 -13.37
N LEU A 649 -11.54 34.87 -12.45
CA LEU A 649 -11.80 34.98 -11.01
C LEU A 649 -12.19 36.43 -10.67
N PRO A 650 -13.32 36.65 -9.96
CA PRO A 650 -13.71 38.00 -9.55
C PRO A 650 -12.74 38.56 -8.49
N PRO A 651 -12.78 39.87 -8.17
CA PRO A 651 -12.05 40.42 -7.02
C PRO A 651 -12.29 39.60 -5.74
N ALA A 652 -11.24 39.36 -4.95
CA ALA A 652 -11.35 38.57 -3.72
C ALA A 652 -12.23 39.23 -2.65
N ASP A 653 -12.33 40.57 -2.64
CA ASP A 653 -13.37 41.37 -1.96
C ASP A 653 -13.82 40.86 -0.57
N GLY A 654 -12.87 40.60 0.33
CA GLY A 654 -13.16 40.16 1.71
C GLY A 654 -13.65 38.71 1.87
N TRP A 655 -13.73 37.93 0.78
CA TRP A 655 -14.09 36.53 0.82
C TRP A 655 -12.99 35.67 1.45
N ARG A 656 -13.39 34.83 2.40
CA ARG A 656 -12.56 33.75 2.94
C ARG A 656 -13.05 32.43 2.38
N THR A 657 -12.12 31.60 1.90
CA THR A 657 -12.46 30.37 1.17
C THR A 657 -11.63 29.18 1.62
N THR A 658 -12.23 28.00 1.59
CA THR A 658 -11.54 26.72 1.90
C THR A 658 -12.07 25.59 1.02
N TYR A 659 -11.26 24.53 0.89
CA TYR A 659 -11.62 23.30 0.20
C TYR A 659 -11.20 22.09 1.02
N TRP A 660 -12.11 21.13 1.15
CA TRP A 660 -11.89 19.87 1.86
C TRP A 660 -12.17 18.69 0.94
N LYS A 661 -11.26 17.70 0.92
CA LYS A 661 -11.36 16.49 0.11
C LYS A 661 -11.41 15.25 1.00
N LEU A 662 -12.40 14.40 0.78
CA LEU A 662 -12.45 13.05 1.33
C LEU A 662 -11.91 12.04 0.31
N ARG A 663 -10.98 11.19 0.75
CA ARG A 663 -10.34 10.10 0.00
C ARG A 663 -9.69 9.12 0.98
N ARG A 664 -9.39 7.89 0.54
CA ARG A 664 -8.73 6.88 1.40
C ARG A 664 -7.22 7.06 1.48
N ARG A 665 -6.56 7.36 0.36
CA ARG A 665 -5.12 7.64 0.31
C ARG A 665 -4.90 9.13 0.13
N GLY A 666 -3.96 9.71 0.88
CA GLY A 666 -3.54 11.09 0.82
C GLY A 666 -2.91 11.51 -0.51
N SER A 667 -2.70 10.59 -1.44
CA SER A 667 -2.13 10.85 -2.76
C SER A 667 -3.18 10.74 -3.89
N PHE A 668 -2.97 9.83 -4.85
CA PHE A 668 -3.57 9.86 -6.21
C PHE A 668 -5.08 9.58 -6.31
N ASP A 669 -5.79 9.41 -5.19
CA ASP A 669 -7.23 9.13 -5.19
C ASP A 669 -8.07 10.33 -5.66
N PHE A 670 -9.14 10.00 -6.39
CA PHE A 670 -10.21 10.93 -6.74
C PHE A 670 -11.05 11.27 -5.49
N PRO A 671 -11.70 12.44 -5.43
CA PRO A 671 -12.60 12.76 -4.33
C PRO A 671 -13.78 11.78 -4.31
N VAL A 672 -14.07 11.21 -3.14
CA VAL A 672 -15.37 10.55 -2.88
C VAL A 672 -16.40 11.53 -2.27
N LEU A 673 -15.90 12.71 -1.84
CA LEU A 673 -16.61 13.93 -1.49
C LEU A 673 -15.60 15.10 -1.59
N GLY A 674 -16.03 16.23 -2.15
CA GLY A 674 -15.34 17.51 -2.05
C GLY A 674 -16.27 18.57 -1.46
N VAL A 675 -15.76 19.47 -0.63
CA VAL A 675 -16.54 20.59 -0.08
C VAL A 675 -15.74 21.88 -0.27
N ALA A 676 -16.26 22.77 -1.11
CA ALA A 676 -15.78 24.15 -1.18
C ALA A 676 -16.75 25.06 -0.43
N ALA A 677 -16.20 25.94 0.41
CA ALA A 677 -16.97 26.96 1.11
C ALA A 677 -16.34 28.34 0.93
N ALA A 678 -17.19 29.35 0.82
CA ALA A 678 -16.84 30.76 0.76
C ALA A 678 -17.70 31.54 1.75
N LEU A 679 -17.08 32.46 2.50
CA LEU A 679 -17.72 33.28 3.51
C LEU A 679 -17.24 34.73 3.40
N ARG A 680 -18.17 35.70 3.36
CA ARG A 680 -17.86 37.11 3.54
C ARG A 680 -18.54 37.61 4.82
N GLN A 681 -17.76 38.20 5.72
CA GLN A 681 -18.22 38.67 7.01
C GLN A 681 -18.06 40.18 7.12
N ALA A 682 -19.06 40.82 7.72
CA ALA A 682 -18.98 42.20 8.15
C ALA A 682 -17.98 42.35 9.32
N PRO A 683 -17.48 43.56 9.61
CA PRO A 683 -16.54 43.79 10.71
C PRO A 683 -17.06 43.37 12.09
N ASP A 684 -18.37 43.35 12.28
CA ASP A 684 -18.97 42.87 13.52
C ASP A 684 -18.90 41.34 13.64
N GLY A 685 -18.64 40.59 12.57
CA GLY A 685 -18.58 39.12 12.52
C GLY A 685 -19.83 38.46 11.95
N THR A 686 -20.85 39.23 11.57
CA THR A 686 -22.07 38.76 10.92
C THR A 686 -21.76 38.37 9.46
N VAL A 687 -22.36 37.29 8.97
CA VAL A 687 -22.16 36.83 7.59
C VAL A 687 -23.02 37.63 6.62
N GLU A 688 -22.38 38.33 5.69
CA GLU A 688 -23.06 39.06 4.62
C GLU A 688 -23.51 38.11 3.51
N ASP A 689 -22.61 37.22 3.09
CA ASP A 689 -22.88 36.20 2.10
C ASP A 689 -22.04 34.94 2.32
N ALA A 690 -22.56 33.81 1.85
CA ALA A 690 -21.93 32.50 1.96
C ALA A 690 -22.27 31.64 0.74
N ARG A 691 -21.33 30.77 0.36
CA ARG A 691 -21.52 29.76 -0.69
C ARG A 691 -20.94 28.43 -0.24
N ILE A 692 -21.68 27.36 -0.50
CA ILE A 692 -21.28 25.99 -0.18
C ILE A 692 -21.52 25.15 -1.42
N VAL A 693 -20.49 24.44 -1.88
CA VAL A 693 -20.55 23.59 -3.08
C VAL A 693 -20.00 22.21 -2.76
N LEU A 694 -20.80 21.18 -3.05
CA LEU A 694 -20.45 19.78 -2.86
C LEU A 694 -19.98 19.17 -4.18
N GLY A 695 -18.80 18.55 -4.19
CA GLY A 695 -18.28 17.74 -5.29
C GLY A 695 -18.41 16.25 -5.02
N ALA A 696 -18.34 15.42 -6.07
CA ALA A 696 -18.39 13.94 -5.98
C ALA A 696 -19.64 13.35 -5.29
N VAL A 697 -20.75 14.10 -5.23
CA VAL A 697 -22.04 13.64 -4.69
C VAL A 697 -23.13 13.47 -5.75
N ALA A 698 -22.87 13.88 -7.01
CA ALA A 698 -23.77 13.79 -8.16
C ALA A 698 -22.97 13.86 -9.48
N SER A 699 -23.65 13.81 -10.63
CA SER A 699 -23.04 13.96 -11.96
C SER A 699 -22.48 15.36 -12.23
N ARG A 700 -22.81 16.33 -11.37
CA ARG A 700 -22.28 17.70 -11.37
C ARG A 700 -21.95 18.18 -9.96
N PRO A 701 -21.14 19.23 -9.79
CA PRO A 701 -21.07 19.95 -8.51
C PRO A 701 -22.45 20.47 -8.08
N VAL A 702 -22.74 20.35 -6.79
CA VAL A 702 -24.05 20.68 -6.21
C VAL A 702 -23.92 21.90 -5.30
N VAL A 703 -24.56 23.00 -5.69
CA VAL A 703 -24.64 24.21 -4.87
C VAL A 703 -25.68 24.02 -3.77
N ALA A 704 -25.25 24.08 -2.51
CA ALA A 704 -26.12 23.96 -1.34
C ALA A 704 -26.67 25.33 -0.93
N ALA A 705 -27.44 25.97 -1.82
CA ALA A 705 -27.91 27.35 -1.65
C ALA A 705 -28.78 27.56 -0.41
N GLU A 706 -29.72 26.64 -0.13
CA GLU A 706 -30.58 26.70 1.06
C GLU A 706 -29.75 26.63 2.35
N ALA A 707 -28.74 25.75 2.40
CA ALA A 707 -27.86 25.63 3.54
C ALA A 707 -27.03 26.90 3.76
N ALA A 708 -26.42 27.44 2.70
CA ALA A 708 -25.63 28.67 2.78
C ALA A 708 -26.49 29.89 3.17
N GLY A 709 -27.75 29.94 2.73
CA GLY A 709 -28.69 30.99 3.06
C GLY A 709 -28.97 31.14 4.56
N LEU A 710 -28.87 30.05 5.34
CA LEU A 710 -29.05 30.07 6.79
C LEU A 710 -27.99 30.91 7.51
N LEU A 711 -26.82 31.14 6.90
CA LEU A 711 -25.75 31.94 7.51
C LEU A 711 -26.01 33.44 7.38
N ARG A 712 -26.68 33.89 6.32
CA ARG A 712 -26.82 35.31 5.98
C ARG A 712 -27.52 36.09 7.10
N GLY A 713 -26.94 37.22 7.47
CA GLY A 713 -27.42 38.08 8.55
C GLY A 713 -27.21 37.52 9.96
N GLN A 714 -26.47 36.40 10.11
CA GLN A 714 -26.18 35.79 11.40
C GLN A 714 -24.69 35.63 11.64
N ARG A 715 -24.29 35.50 12.91
CA ARG A 715 -22.92 35.11 13.28
C ARG A 715 -22.77 33.58 13.16
N PRO A 716 -21.67 33.05 12.62
CA PRO A 716 -21.48 31.62 12.39
C PRO A 716 -21.12 30.89 13.71
N THR A 717 -22.08 30.76 14.61
CA THR A 717 -21.92 30.01 15.88
C THR A 717 -21.87 28.50 15.61
N ALA A 718 -21.35 27.73 16.58
CA ALA A 718 -21.27 26.27 16.47
C ALA A 718 -22.64 25.62 16.17
N ASP A 719 -23.70 26.07 16.85
CA ASP A 719 -25.07 25.57 16.63
C ASP A 719 -25.61 25.93 15.24
N LEU A 720 -25.35 27.16 14.78
CA LEU A 720 -25.76 27.57 13.44
C LEU A 720 -25.04 26.74 12.38
N ILE A 721 -23.74 26.55 12.51
CA ILE A 721 -22.94 25.73 11.59
C ILE A 721 -23.47 24.28 11.56
N ALA A 722 -23.79 23.69 12.72
CA ALA A 722 -24.35 22.34 12.77
C ALA A 722 -25.69 22.24 12.01
N ARG A 723 -26.57 23.25 12.12
CA ARG A 723 -27.81 23.33 11.33
C ARG A 723 -27.55 23.49 9.84
N VAL A 724 -26.59 24.33 9.45
CA VAL A 724 -26.17 24.52 8.05
C VAL A 724 -25.64 23.21 7.46
N ALA A 725 -24.79 22.50 8.19
CA ALA A 725 -24.26 21.21 7.80
C ALA A 725 -25.38 20.15 7.63
N GLN A 726 -26.38 20.17 8.52
CA GLN A 726 -27.56 19.31 8.41
C GLN A 726 -28.45 19.67 7.20
N ALA A 727 -28.54 20.94 6.82
CA ALA A 727 -29.23 21.36 5.59
C ALA A 727 -28.46 20.91 4.33
N ALA A 728 -27.13 21.02 4.34
CA ALA A 728 -26.27 20.56 3.24
C ALA A 728 -26.28 19.03 3.04
N PHE A 729 -26.70 18.26 4.04
CA PHE A 729 -26.91 16.82 3.94
C PHE A 729 -28.03 16.42 2.96
N GLN A 730 -29.06 17.26 2.80
CA GLN A 730 -30.22 16.95 1.94
C GLN A 730 -29.89 16.89 0.43
N PRO A 731 -29.16 17.85 -0.14
CA PRO A 731 -28.75 17.79 -1.55
C PRO A 731 -27.65 16.74 -1.84
N ALA A 732 -26.98 16.20 -0.82
CA ALA A 732 -25.98 15.13 -0.98
C ALA A 732 -26.66 13.77 -1.26
N LYS A 733 -26.62 13.32 -2.51
CA LYS A 733 -27.27 12.08 -2.97
C LYS A 733 -26.28 11.09 -3.62
N PRO A 734 -25.25 10.62 -2.89
CA PRO A 734 -24.30 9.65 -3.43
C PRO A 734 -24.97 8.32 -3.78
N LEU A 735 -24.38 7.58 -4.72
CA LEU A 735 -24.80 6.24 -5.12
C LEU A 735 -23.60 5.25 -5.05
N ASP A 736 -23.81 3.96 -5.30
CA ASP A 736 -22.74 2.93 -5.30
C ASP A 736 -21.90 2.97 -6.60
N ASN A 737 -21.29 4.14 -6.84
CA ASN A 737 -20.53 4.48 -8.04
C ASN A 737 -19.11 4.99 -7.75
N ALA A 738 -18.72 5.06 -6.48
CA ALA A 738 -17.37 5.39 -6.02
C ALA A 738 -17.04 4.55 -4.78
N ASP A 739 -15.80 4.66 -4.31
CA ASP A 739 -15.29 4.01 -3.11
C ASP A 739 -16.04 4.46 -1.84
N LEU A 740 -16.00 3.62 -0.78
CA LEU A 740 -16.77 3.73 0.47
C LEU A 740 -18.30 3.62 0.32
N THR A 741 -18.98 3.27 1.40
CA THR A 741 -20.43 3.01 1.36
C THR A 741 -21.25 4.28 1.15
N ILE A 742 -22.44 4.14 0.56
CA ILE A 742 -23.39 5.24 0.33
C ILE A 742 -23.70 5.98 1.64
N GLY A 743 -24.00 5.21 2.70
CA GLY A 743 -24.34 5.76 4.01
C GLY A 743 -23.20 6.58 4.61
N TYR A 744 -21.96 6.09 4.47
CA TYR A 744 -20.76 6.80 4.89
C TYR A 744 -20.60 8.13 4.14
N ARG A 745 -20.55 8.08 2.81
CA ARG A 745 -20.35 9.28 1.97
C ARG A 745 -21.41 10.34 2.24
N LYS A 746 -22.67 9.92 2.40
CA LYS A 746 -23.77 10.84 2.72
C LYS A 746 -23.57 11.51 4.07
N ARG A 747 -23.15 10.76 5.09
CA ARG A 747 -22.82 11.32 6.42
C ARG A 747 -21.65 12.30 6.37
N MET A 748 -20.63 12.00 5.56
CA MET A 748 -19.44 12.85 5.45
C MET A 748 -19.73 14.23 4.87
N ALA A 749 -20.76 14.38 4.03
CA ALA A 749 -21.18 15.70 3.54
C ALA A 749 -21.46 16.67 4.69
N ARG A 750 -22.15 16.20 5.75
CA ARG A 750 -22.40 17.00 6.95
C ARG A 750 -21.10 17.33 7.69
N VAL A 751 -20.26 16.33 7.95
CA VAL A 751 -19.02 16.50 8.71
C VAL A 751 -18.06 17.48 8.02
N TYR A 752 -17.87 17.34 6.71
CA TYR A 752 -16.94 18.17 5.94
C TYR A 752 -17.46 19.60 5.75
N VAL A 753 -18.78 19.81 5.60
CA VAL A 753 -19.36 21.15 5.59
C VAL A 753 -19.19 21.84 6.94
N GLU A 754 -19.41 21.12 8.05
CA GLU A 754 -19.18 21.66 9.39
C GLU A 754 -17.70 22.06 9.58
N ARG A 755 -16.75 21.21 9.19
CA ARG A 755 -15.30 21.52 9.28
C ARG A 755 -14.91 22.73 8.45
N ALA A 756 -15.35 22.78 7.19
CA ALA A 756 -15.08 23.90 6.30
C ALA A 756 -15.60 25.23 6.88
N LEU A 757 -16.82 25.24 7.42
CA LEU A 757 -17.41 26.44 8.01
C LEU A 757 -16.76 26.83 9.34
N ARG A 758 -16.37 25.87 10.18
CA ARG A 758 -15.64 26.14 11.43
C ARG A 758 -14.26 26.72 11.16
N GLU A 759 -13.53 26.20 10.17
CA GLU A 759 -12.27 26.78 9.71
C GLU A 759 -12.46 28.24 9.25
N LEU A 760 -13.48 28.50 8.42
CA LEU A 760 -13.80 29.85 7.99
C LEU A 760 -14.30 30.74 9.14
N ALA A 761 -14.93 30.20 10.18
CA ALA A 761 -15.37 30.97 11.33
C ALA A 761 -14.26 31.15 12.40
N GLY A 762 -13.11 30.49 12.26
CA GLY A 762 -12.06 30.47 13.29
C GLY A 762 -12.45 29.69 14.54
N LEU A 763 -13.37 28.73 14.41
CA LEU A 763 -13.83 27.88 15.51
C LEU A 763 -13.06 26.55 15.54
N PRO A 764 -12.80 25.98 16.73
CA PRO A 764 -12.14 24.68 16.84
C PRO A 764 -13.02 23.54 16.32
N PHE A 765 -12.37 22.50 15.79
CA PHE A 765 -13.00 21.23 15.39
C PHE A 765 -11.98 20.08 15.42
N ASP A 766 -12.49 18.87 15.64
CA ASP A 766 -11.69 17.65 15.62
C ASP A 766 -11.17 17.35 14.22
N GLY A 767 -9.88 17.03 14.11
CA GLY A 767 -9.21 16.79 12.82
C GLY A 767 -8.76 18.07 12.12
N ALA A 768 -8.70 19.21 12.81
CA ALA A 768 -7.97 20.38 12.32
C ALA A 768 -6.52 19.93 11.96
N PRO A 769 -6.04 20.21 10.74
CA PRO A 769 -4.67 19.88 10.39
C PRO A 769 -3.78 20.60 11.40
N GLY A 770 -3.01 19.83 12.18
CA GLY A 770 -1.91 20.40 12.94
C GLY A 770 -1.07 21.19 11.95
N GLY A 771 -0.95 22.50 12.17
CA GLY A 771 -0.45 23.45 11.17
C GLY A 771 0.85 22.95 10.53
N GLY A 772 0.75 22.43 9.30
CA GLY A 772 1.90 21.81 8.64
C GLY A 772 1.62 20.91 7.43
N ALA A 773 0.38 20.49 7.15
CA ALA A 773 0.10 19.63 6.00
C ALA A 773 -1.12 20.10 5.18
N HIS A 774 -0.91 21.16 4.40
CA HIS A 774 -1.72 21.50 3.22
C HIS A 774 -0.81 21.94 2.08
#